data_AF-A0A8J2S7W5-F1
#
_entry.id   AF-A0A8J2S7W5-F1
#
_cell.length_a   1.000
_cell.length_b   1.000
_cell.length_c   1.000
_cell.angle_alpha   90.00
_cell.angle_beta   90.00
_cell.angle_gamma   90.00
#
_symmetry.space_group_name_H-M   'P 1'
#
loop_
_entity.id
_entity.type
_entity.pdbx_description
1 polymer ?
#
loop_
_entity_poly.entity_id
_entity_poly.type
_entity_poly.pdbx_seq_one_letter_code
_entity_poly.pdbx_strand_id
1 'polypeptide(L)'
;MEVHKLLTFLIEIFLFLIPVLKADINRTGCNRTVEAGDVLANPLLTGFNKGRPYNCWFLVKPRANSAPKDVALVIVLKFQRFQWGQLVNATTCIGGNLQIYDGPTALHDSGNPGFYCGEIERSRLFISENNVVKLHFFAESYDDRYQFAVYTRQEQQQQLVERYGHHPPLYPHRRGQPMTPGSLSCDREFTDCRLQTCFVQSPNFPGVYPRNRRCLYHVSTRQPFIKLFTEDGEFNVDGQRCDNYIMCPLRPIGEETCPHDFIRVYDGNSESAVVIGTFCGIGRFPFSIVGTGTDLLLEFVSSAAGPLLNTGFHFNVDSWPGNVGSVFNQHMVHQPTEKSNNDSKYNPVCSYILTSASLESSGDSEGLFLSPMHWYLPNTVCTYLITGKPEQIVRVYFPTFRISKPDAPIRQLTGDCSESLTIYDGSEANPARIIKTFCDTFSKPLERKDFLSTGNSLFLRFHSRVGSYSGSSINFWAHYDFFNNSQPEGIKTADTDCDVVYEPNTRISGQWISPYNTLLYKRSSDSSDLKCRYTFQGNRRSSSRVMLTLYSVNLKSVTYPCADRLIFRDFKNDLTILDVNANRLKATGNYTSTRGKGYLCQLQFQSGNLSLPARVLSSTPNLLAALHIDALRSTSLYFKSSSPVFNGRYDFIHPLYICGSPRPNVTVDGVINLPQYFEDEDKISPLICAWDFVIQRENKRIAGNETAAMTLNIEVSGLLNLTRVQKISQCGDPNGNSVEVAVPGNEIPLLLLCTKPERHNDFYKGIRLREGFDDLDIMKETHYQPDVNYDYIKSPGFSTSLPLFPTKLPHHKAVVIVKLNNLKTSYGVRISWSAVH
;
A
#
# COMPACT_ATOMS: atom_id res chain seq x y z
N MET A 1 -85.07 31.47 61.50
CA MET A 1 -83.61 31.57 61.71
C MET A 1 -82.79 31.25 60.45
N GLU A 2 -83.26 30.37 59.56
CA GLU A 2 -82.47 29.89 58.40
C GLU A 2 -82.21 30.94 57.31
N VAL A 3 -83.19 31.81 56.99
CA VAL A 3 -83.06 32.85 55.95
C VAL A 3 -81.81 33.73 56.15
N HIS A 4 -81.46 34.04 57.40
CA HIS A 4 -80.31 34.87 57.72
C HIS A 4 -78.97 34.14 57.51
N LYS A 5 -78.93 32.80 57.66
CA LYS A 5 -77.75 31.98 57.32
C LYS A 5 -77.56 31.81 55.81
N LEU A 6 -78.66 31.70 55.06
CA LEU A 6 -78.58 31.60 53.59
C LEU A 6 -78.05 32.90 52.97
N LEU A 7 -78.50 34.05 53.49
CA LEU A 7 -78.07 35.36 53.00
C LEU A 7 -76.59 35.65 53.30
N THR A 8 -76.09 35.33 54.50
CA THR A 8 -74.66 35.49 54.82
C THR A 8 -73.77 34.56 54.00
N PHE A 9 -74.18 33.31 53.80
CA PHE A 9 -73.43 32.34 52.98
C PHE A 9 -73.31 32.80 51.51
N LEU A 10 -74.39 33.36 50.94
CA LEU A 10 -74.37 33.96 49.60
C LEU A 10 -73.47 35.20 49.52
N ILE A 11 -73.46 36.04 50.57
CA ILE A 11 -72.62 37.25 50.63
C ILE A 11 -71.13 36.89 50.73
N GLU A 12 -70.74 35.89 51.53
CA GLU A 12 -69.35 35.43 51.59
C GLU A 12 -68.87 34.80 50.28
N ILE A 13 -69.71 34.01 49.60
CA ILE A 13 -69.41 33.49 48.25
C ILE A 13 -69.19 34.63 47.25
N PHE A 14 -70.02 35.68 47.29
CA PHE A 14 -69.86 36.84 46.41
C PHE A 14 -68.57 37.64 46.72
N LEU A 15 -68.24 37.81 48.00
CA LEU A 15 -67.00 38.47 48.45
C LEU A 15 -65.73 37.67 48.13
N PHE A 16 -65.80 36.33 48.09
CA PHE A 16 -64.70 35.48 47.61
C PHE A 16 -64.55 35.48 46.08
N LEU A 17 -65.65 35.58 45.32
CA LEU A 17 -65.62 35.58 43.85
C LEU A 17 -65.06 36.88 43.25
N ILE A 18 -65.33 38.04 43.84
CA ILE A 18 -64.86 39.35 43.36
C ILE A 18 -63.32 39.44 43.22
N PRO A 19 -62.48 39.07 44.20
CA PRO A 19 -61.02 39.10 44.06
C PRO A 19 -60.50 38.04 43.07
N VAL A 20 -61.14 36.87 42.99
CA VAL A 20 -60.76 35.81 42.03
C VAL A 20 -61.01 36.29 40.58
N LEU A 21 -62.20 36.86 40.31
CA LEU A 21 -62.51 37.44 38.99
C LEU A 21 -61.59 38.62 38.64
N LYS A 22 -61.21 39.47 39.60
CA LYS A 22 -60.24 40.55 39.37
C LYS A 22 -58.82 40.04 39.09
N ALA A 23 -58.41 38.90 39.64
CA ALA A 23 -57.08 38.34 39.42
C ALA A 23 -56.88 37.87 37.97
N ASP A 24 -57.86 37.19 37.37
CA ASP A 24 -57.74 36.68 36.00
C ASP A 24 -57.90 37.77 34.91
N ILE A 25 -58.63 38.85 35.18
CA ILE A 25 -58.74 39.99 34.26
C ILE A 25 -57.36 40.65 34.04
N ASN A 26 -56.53 40.77 35.08
CA ASN A 26 -55.15 41.25 34.92
C ASN A 26 -54.22 40.20 34.24
N ARG A 27 -54.53 38.90 34.36
CA ARG A 27 -53.75 37.83 33.69
C ARG A 27 -54.04 37.68 32.20
N THR A 28 -55.12 38.24 31.67
CA THR A 28 -55.49 38.14 30.24
C THR A 28 -55.05 39.32 29.36
N GLY A 29 -54.44 40.36 29.93
CA GLY A 29 -53.95 41.53 29.18
C GLY A 29 -52.70 41.28 28.31
N CYS A 30 -52.71 41.86 27.11
CA CYS A 30 -51.57 41.98 26.19
C CYS A 30 -50.63 43.16 26.54
N ASN A 31 -49.51 43.30 25.82
CA ASN A 31 -48.54 44.41 25.93
C ASN A 31 -47.87 44.50 27.30
N ARG A 32 -47.23 43.39 27.72
CA ARG A 32 -46.62 43.27 29.06
C ARG A 32 -45.31 42.46 29.09
N THR A 33 -44.55 42.62 30.18
CA THR A 33 -43.48 41.68 30.56
C THR A 33 -44.07 40.49 31.31
N VAL A 34 -43.49 39.30 31.13
CA VAL A 34 -43.87 38.05 31.81
C VAL A 34 -42.61 37.28 32.25
N GLU A 35 -42.72 36.53 33.35
CA GLU A 35 -41.66 35.59 33.76
C GLU A 35 -41.83 34.24 33.04
N ALA A 36 -40.71 33.56 32.78
CA ALA A 36 -40.72 32.22 32.21
C ALA A 36 -41.40 31.21 33.15
N GLY A 37 -42.48 30.60 32.66
CA GLY A 37 -43.33 29.65 33.39
C GLY A 37 -44.83 29.85 33.12
N ASP A 38 -45.24 31.04 32.67
CA ASP A 38 -46.62 31.34 32.28
C ASP A 38 -47.00 30.76 30.91
N VAL A 39 -48.29 30.49 30.71
CA VAL A 39 -48.90 30.25 29.39
C VAL A 39 -49.41 31.59 28.83
N LEU A 40 -48.99 31.92 27.61
CA LEU A 40 -49.48 33.07 26.85
C LEU A 40 -50.53 32.59 25.86
N ALA A 41 -51.74 33.15 25.93
CA ALA A 41 -52.83 32.84 25.01
C ALA A 41 -53.44 34.13 24.44
N ASN A 42 -54.15 34.02 23.33
CA ASN A 42 -54.85 35.16 22.75
C ASN A 42 -56.02 35.59 23.67
N PRO A 43 -56.26 36.90 23.86
CA PRO A 43 -57.35 37.39 24.70
C PRO A 43 -58.70 37.10 24.04
N LEU A 44 -59.73 36.90 24.87
CA LEU A 44 -61.08 36.56 24.42
C LEU A 44 -61.59 37.53 23.34
N LEU A 45 -62.26 36.98 22.34
CA LEU A 45 -62.93 37.77 21.31
C LEU A 45 -64.18 38.43 21.90
N THR A 46 -64.29 39.74 21.73
CA THR A 46 -65.34 40.60 22.27
C THR A 46 -65.82 41.57 21.19
N GLY A 47 -66.96 42.22 21.41
CA GLY A 47 -67.44 43.30 20.52
C GLY A 47 -66.50 44.51 20.41
N PHE A 48 -65.47 44.61 21.27
CA PHE A 48 -64.50 45.72 21.25
C PHE A 48 -63.25 45.44 20.42
N ASN A 49 -62.84 44.17 20.26
CA ASN A 49 -61.64 43.79 19.49
C ASN A 49 -61.95 43.03 18.19
N LYS A 50 -63.14 42.45 18.01
CA LYS A 50 -63.53 41.80 16.76
C LYS A 50 -63.57 42.80 15.60
N GLY A 51 -62.97 42.44 14.46
CA GLY A 51 -62.98 43.24 13.23
C GLY A 51 -62.09 44.49 13.29
N ARG A 52 -61.12 44.55 14.21
CA ARG A 52 -60.20 45.69 14.37
C ARG A 52 -58.73 45.24 14.27
N PRO A 53 -57.80 46.16 13.92
CA PRO A 53 -56.38 45.89 14.02
C PRO A 53 -55.99 45.49 15.45
N TYR A 54 -55.17 44.46 15.57
CA TYR A 54 -54.70 43.92 16.83
C TYR A 54 -53.17 43.95 16.86
N ASN A 55 -52.62 44.59 17.88
CA ASN A 55 -51.18 44.67 18.15
C ASN A 55 -50.96 44.25 19.61
N CYS A 56 -50.23 43.14 19.78
CA CYS A 56 -50.02 42.49 21.07
C CYS A 56 -48.58 42.03 21.19
N TRP A 57 -47.86 42.47 22.22
CA TRP A 57 -46.54 41.96 22.55
C TRP A 57 -46.44 41.37 23.96
N PHE A 58 -45.53 40.41 24.11
CA PHE A 58 -45.11 39.84 25.39
C PHE A 58 -43.58 39.81 25.46
N LEU A 59 -43.01 40.42 26.50
CA LEU A 59 -41.57 40.36 26.77
C LEU A 59 -41.30 39.28 27.82
N VAL A 60 -40.83 38.12 27.39
CA VAL A 60 -40.50 36.98 28.25
C VAL A 60 -39.10 37.15 28.82
N LYS A 61 -38.98 37.08 30.15
CA LYS A 61 -37.71 37.16 30.89
C LYS A 61 -37.51 35.93 31.78
N PRO A 62 -36.27 35.62 32.19
CA PRO A 62 -36.03 34.58 33.19
C PRO A 62 -36.64 35.02 34.52
N ARG A 63 -37.08 34.04 35.30
CA ARG A 63 -37.67 34.24 36.63
C ARG A 63 -36.63 34.79 37.60
N ALA A 64 -37.01 35.79 38.40
CA ALA A 64 -36.10 36.40 39.37
C ALA A 64 -35.52 35.35 40.35
N ASN A 65 -34.22 35.47 40.68
CA ASN A 65 -33.47 34.63 41.62
C ASN A 65 -33.50 33.11 41.34
N SER A 66 -33.86 32.68 40.12
CA SER A 66 -34.09 31.27 39.78
C SER A 66 -32.83 30.44 39.47
N ALA A 67 -31.67 31.08 39.29
CA ALA A 67 -30.36 30.43 39.12
C ALA A 67 -29.21 31.36 39.57
N PRO A 68 -28.03 30.82 39.91
CA PRO A 68 -26.81 31.62 40.07
C PRO A 68 -26.46 32.41 38.80
N LYS A 69 -25.76 33.54 38.95
CA LYS A 69 -25.38 34.42 37.83
C LYS A 69 -24.55 33.73 36.76
N ASP A 70 -23.81 32.69 37.14
CA ASP A 70 -22.86 31.98 36.28
C ASP A 70 -23.53 30.84 35.47
N VAL A 71 -24.83 30.59 35.70
CA VAL A 71 -25.61 29.59 34.96
C VAL A 71 -26.28 30.23 33.75
N ALA A 72 -25.83 29.85 32.55
CA ALA A 72 -26.46 30.26 31.31
C ALA A 72 -27.88 29.65 31.18
N LEU A 73 -28.89 30.52 31.30
CA LEU A 73 -30.30 30.22 31.06
C LEU A 73 -30.72 30.60 29.64
N VAL A 74 -31.57 29.78 29.02
CA VAL A 74 -32.24 30.08 27.76
C VAL A 74 -33.76 29.99 27.92
N ILE A 75 -34.50 30.76 27.11
CA ILE A 75 -35.95 30.73 27.07
C ILE A 75 -36.41 29.71 26.04
N VAL A 76 -37.24 28.77 26.47
CA VAL A 76 -37.87 27.78 25.59
C VAL A 76 -39.35 28.08 25.49
N LEU A 77 -39.80 28.40 24.29
CA LEU A 77 -41.19 28.66 23.97
C LEU A 77 -41.78 27.41 23.32
N LYS A 78 -42.81 26.82 23.93
CA LYS A 78 -43.57 25.71 23.35
C LYS A 78 -44.93 26.22 22.87
N PHE A 79 -45.00 26.52 21.57
CA PHE A 79 -46.25 26.82 20.88
C PHE A 79 -47.09 25.54 20.85
N GLN A 80 -48.14 25.47 21.66
CA GLN A 80 -49.10 24.36 21.72
C GLN A 80 -50.20 24.52 20.66
N ARG A 81 -50.58 25.76 20.36
CA ARG A 81 -51.46 26.17 19.25
C ARG A 81 -50.90 27.43 18.62
N PHE A 82 -51.03 27.56 17.31
CA PHE A 82 -50.73 28.75 16.54
C PHE A 82 -51.50 28.67 15.22
N GLN A 83 -52.37 29.65 14.97
CA GLN A 83 -53.09 29.89 13.73
C GLN A 83 -53.14 31.40 13.56
N TRP A 84 -52.36 31.95 12.61
CA TRP A 84 -52.12 33.39 12.56
C TRP A 84 -51.76 33.88 11.15
N GLY A 85 -52.68 34.58 10.50
CA GLY A 85 -52.50 35.07 9.12
C GLY A 85 -52.27 33.96 8.09
N GLN A 86 -51.99 34.34 6.84
CA GLN A 86 -51.73 33.40 5.74
C GLN A 86 -50.38 33.66 5.08
N LEU A 87 -49.60 32.60 4.88
CA LEU A 87 -48.36 32.65 4.12
C LEU A 87 -48.66 32.61 2.62
N VAL A 88 -48.11 33.56 1.86
CA VAL A 88 -48.26 33.67 0.41
C VAL A 88 -46.87 33.72 -0.25
N ASN A 89 -46.73 32.97 -1.35
CA ASN A 89 -45.50 32.80 -2.14
C ASN A 89 -44.26 32.38 -1.31
N ALA A 90 -44.47 31.75 -0.14
CA ALA A 90 -43.45 31.34 0.83
C ALA A 90 -42.48 32.46 1.28
N THR A 91 -42.85 33.73 1.11
CA THR A 91 -42.02 34.89 1.47
C THR A 91 -42.78 36.04 2.14
N THR A 92 -44.12 36.01 2.14
CA THR A 92 -44.97 37.12 2.65
C THR A 92 -46.11 36.61 3.53
N CYS A 93 -46.45 37.35 4.58
CA CYS A 93 -47.60 37.07 5.44
C CYS A 93 -48.71 38.11 5.22
N ILE A 94 -49.95 37.67 4.98
CA ILE A 94 -51.12 38.53 4.74
C ILE A 94 -52.14 38.37 5.89
N GLY A 95 -52.81 39.45 6.26
CA GLY A 95 -53.86 39.47 7.30
C GLY A 95 -53.30 39.52 8.72
N GLY A 96 -52.15 38.91 8.96
CA GLY A 96 -51.42 38.99 10.23
C GLY A 96 -50.09 38.25 10.22
N ASN A 97 -49.26 38.54 11.22
CA ASN A 97 -47.97 37.89 11.45
C ASN A 97 -47.61 37.86 12.94
N LEU A 98 -46.70 36.95 13.29
CA LEU A 98 -45.92 36.96 14.52
C LEU A 98 -44.48 37.36 14.16
N GLN A 99 -43.87 38.22 14.99
CA GLN A 99 -42.43 38.46 15.02
C GLN A 99 -41.85 37.95 16.35
N ILE A 100 -40.65 37.37 16.29
CA ILE A 100 -39.91 36.89 17.47
C ILE A 100 -38.55 37.59 17.52
N TYR A 101 -38.37 38.47 18.50
CA TYR A 101 -37.11 39.16 18.76
C TYR A 101 -36.37 38.42 19.88
N ASP A 102 -35.23 37.83 19.55
CA ASP A 102 -34.34 37.11 20.48
C ASP A 102 -33.13 38.00 20.81
N GLY A 103 -32.95 38.36 22.08
CA GLY A 103 -31.83 39.17 22.56
C GLY A 103 -32.21 40.51 23.20
N PRO A 104 -31.23 41.25 23.75
CA PRO A 104 -31.46 42.51 24.46
C PRO A 104 -32.01 43.62 23.56
N THR A 105 -31.75 43.57 22.25
CA THR A 105 -32.35 44.46 21.25
C THR A 105 -33.86 44.25 21.09
N ALA A 106 -34.47 43.20 21.67
CA ALA A 106 -35.92 43.09 21.80
C ALA A 106 -36.59 44.27 22.55
N LEU A 107 -35.80 45.11 23.23
CA LEU A 107 -36.23 46.36 23.87
C LEU A 107 -36.32 47.56 22.90
N HIS A 108 -35.74 47.48 21.70
CA HIS A 108 -35.71 48.56 20.71
C HIS A 108 -35.99 48.01 19.31
N ASP A 109 -37.07 48.45 18.66
CA ASP A 109 -37.62 47.91 17.40
C ASP A 109 -36.78 48.20 16.12
N SER A 110 -35.46 48.19 16.26
CA SER A 110 -34.43 48.46 15.24
C SER A 110 -33.91 47.20 14.53
N GLY A 111 -34.11 46.01 15.12
CA GLY A 111 -33.93 44.75 14.42
C GLY A 111 -35.11 44.50 13.48
N ASN A 112 -34.86 43.94 12.30
CA ASN A 112 -35.89 43.59 11.32
C ASN A 112 -36.13 42.07 11.31
N PRO A 113 -36.83 41.49 12.31
CA PRO A 113 -37.02 40.05 12.41
C PRO A 113 -37.95 39.56 11.31
N GLY A 114 -37.69 38.36 10.81
CA GLY A 114 -38.61 37.72 9.89
C GLY A 114 -39.93 37.32 10.54
N PHE A 115 -40.93 37.11 9.70
CA PHE A 115 -42.32 36.94 10.09
C PHE A 115 -42.75 35.47 10.10
N TYR A 116 -43.64 35.10 11.02
CA TYR A 116 -44.27 33.79 11.09
C TYR A 116 -45.77 33.93 10.86
N CYS A 117 -46.33 33.06 10.02
CA CYS A 117 -47.77 32.97 9.76
C CYS A 117 -48.17 31.56 9.31
N GLY A 118 -49.48 31.34 9.15
CA GLY A 118 -50.06 30.02 8.92
C GLY A 118 -50.41 29.31 10.23
N GLU A 119 -50.38 27.98 10.22
CA GLU A 119 -50.95 27.14 11.28
C GLU A 119 -49.99 26.01 11.72
N ILE A 120 -50.15 25.52 12.96
CA ILE A 120 -49.46 24.31 13.46
C ILE A 120 -50.47 23.30 14.02
N GLU A 121 -50.46 22.07 13.50
CA GLU A 121 -51.25 20.95 14.04
C GLU A 121 -50.63 20.32 15.30
N ARG A 122 -49.30 20.39 15.42
CA ARG A 122 -48.51 19.78 16.50
C ARG A 122 -47.68 20.84 17.19
N SER A 123 -47.44 20.67 18.50
CA SER A 123 -46.72 21.68 19.28
C SER A 123 -45.28 21.87 18.80
N ARG A 124 -44.83 23.12 18.66
CA ARG A 124 -43.51 23.50 18.14
C ARG A 124 -42.67 24.18 19.21
N LEU A 125 -41.37 23.94 19.17
CA LEU A 125 -40.39 24.53 20.08
C LEU A 125 -39.65 25.68 19.37
N PHE A 126 -39.39 26.76 20.10
CA PHE A 126 -38.40 27.79 19.77
C PHE A 126 -37.49 27.91 20.99
N ILE A 127 -36.18 27.73 20.80
CA ILE A 127 -35.16 27.79 21.85
C ILE A 127 -34.28 28.98 21.55
N SER A 128 -34.26 29.99 22.42
CA SER A 128 -33.49 31.20 22.16
C SER A 128 -31.97 30.99 22.23
N GLU A 129 -31.23 31.86 21.56
CA GLU A 129 -29.79 32.03 21.77
C GLU A 129 -29.50 32.92 23.00
N ASN A 130 -30.43 33.84 23.34
CA ASN A 130 -30.30 34.74 24.50
C ASN A 130 -31.26 34.35 25.65
N ASN A 131 -31.20 35.10 26.76
CA ASN A 131 -32.05 34.90 27.94
C ASN A 131 -33.34 35.75 27.94
N VAL A 132 -33.61 36.57 26.93
CA VAL A 132 -34.81 37.43 26.83
C VAL A 132 -35.39 37.38 25.41
N VAL A 133 -36.71 37.27 25.31
CA VAL A 133 -37.44 37.16 24.02
C VAL A 133 -38.69 38.05 24.02
N LYS A 134 -38.89 38.87 22.99
CA LYS A 134 -40.15 39.58 22.73
C LYS A 134 -40.93 38.87 21.61
N LEU A 135 -42.15 38.45 21.93
CA LEU A 135 -43.15 38.04 20.95
C LEU A 135 -43.99 39.26 20.58
N HIS A 136 -44.28 39.46 19.30
CA HIS A 136 -45.14 40.53 18.79
C HIS A 136 -46.11 39.96 17.75
N PHE A 137 -47.38 39.88 18.10
CA PHE A 137 -48.49 39.41 17.28
C PHE A 137 -49.24 40.60 16.69
N PHE A 138 -49.29 40.67 15.36
CA PHE A 138 -50.02 41.68 14.60
C PHE A 138 -51.10 41.02 13.74
N ALA A 139 -52.30 41.60 13.70
CA ALA A 139 -53.35 41.27 12.74
C ALA A 139 -54.07 42.53 12.25
N GLU A 140 -54.42 42.57 10.97
CA GLU A 140 -55.11 43.68 10.31
C GLU A 140 -56.58 43.77 10.75
N SER A 141 -57.21 42.62 10.97
CA SER A 141 -58.59 42.48 11.48
C SER A 141 -58.68 41.22 12.33
N TYR A 142 -58.73 41.37 13.66
CA TYR A 142 -58.78 40.25 14.59
C TYR A 142 -60.16 39.58 14.62
N ASP A 143 -60.18 38.26 14.49
CA ASP A 143 -61.36 37.40 14.51
C ASP A 143 -61.04 36.02 15.12
N ASP A 144 -62.03 35.14 15.14
CA ASP A 144 -61.98 33.82 15.77
C ASP A 144 -61.00 32.80 15.14
N ARG A 145 -60.42 33.12 13.97
CA ARG A 145 -59.35 32.33 13.32
C ARG A 145 -57.95 32.63 13.86
N TYR A 146 -57.80 33.68 14.65
CA TYR A 146 -56.51 34.10 15.21
C TYR A 146 -56.33 33.50 16.60
N GLN A 147 -55.58 32.40 16.70
CA GLN A 147 -55.42 31.63 17.94
C GLN A 147 -53.96 31.33 18.24
N PHE A 148 -53.55 31.49 19.50
CA PHE A 148 -52.26 30.98 19.96
C PHE A 148 -52.32 30.51 21.41
N ALA A 149 -51.47 29.54 21.73
CA ALA A 149 -51.16 29.12 23.09
C ALA A 149 -49.66 28.80 23.15
N VAL A 150 -48.88 29.60 23.87
CA VAL A 150 -47.43 29.48 24.00
C VAL A 150 -47.09 29.26 25.46
N TYR A 151 -46.68 28.04 25.81
CA TYR A 151 -46.13 27.77 27.13
C TYR A 151 -44.69 28.27 27.18
N THR A 152 -44.38 29.17 28.10
CA THR A 152 -43.02 29.67 28.33
C THR A 152 -42.34 28.86 29.43
N ARG A 153 -41.07 28.52 29.25
CA ARG A 153 -40.21 27.98 30.31
C ARG A 153 -38.79 28.49 30.15
N GLN A 154 -38.00 28.38 31.20
CA GLN A 154 -36.57 28.57 31.18
C GLN A 154 -35.88 27.23 31.41
N GLU A 155 -34.77 26.99 30.71
CA GLU A 155 -33.95 25.80 30.86
C GLU A 155 -32.48 26.21 30.99
N GLN A 156 -31.69 25.43 31.73
CA GLN A 156 -30.23 25.57 31.74
C GLN A 156 -29.66 24.90 30.48
N GLN A 157 -28.57 25.44 29.92
CA GLN A 157 -27.93 24.83 28.73
C GLN A 157 -27.55 23.35 28.92
N GLN A 158 -27.22 22.93 30.15
CA GLN A 158 -26.90 21.54 30.49
C GLN A 158 -28.08 20.56 30.37
N GLN A 159 -29.33 21.06 30.38
CA GLN A 159 -30.54 20.25 30.23
C GLN A 159 -30.92 20.02 28.75
N LEU A 160 -30.33 20.78 27.82
CA LEU A 160 -30.64 20.75 26.39
C LEU A 160 -29.55 19.99 25.61
N VAL A 161 -29.45 18.69 25.88
CA VAL A 161 -28.37 17.80 25.40
C VAL A 161 -28.30 17.75 23.87
N GLU A 162 -29.42 17.72 23.16
CA GLU A 162 -29.48 17.76 21.67
C GLU A 162 -28.82 19.01 21.07
N ARG A 163 -28.72 20.09 21.85
CA ARG A 163 -28.22 21.41 21.42
C ARG A 163 -26.80 21.68 21.89
N TYR A 164 -26.48 21.40 23.16
CA TYR A 164 -25.18 21.72 23.77
C TYR A 164 -24.30 20.49 24.03
N GLY A 165 -24.81 19.28 23.76
CA GLY A 165 -24.13 18.01 24.05
C GLY A 165 -24.18 17.62 25.52
N HIS A 166 -23.60 16.45 25.84
CA HIS A 166 -23.35 16.05 27.22
C HIS A 166 -22.20 16.89 27.81
N HIS A 167 -22.38 17.32 29.07
CA HIS A 167 -21.42 18.14 29.83
C HIS A 167 -20.92 19.41 29.09
N PRO A 168 -21.79 20.36 28.70
CA PRO A 168 -21.39 21.57 27.98
C PRO A 168 -20.21 22.37 28.58
N PRO A 169 -20.04 22.48 29.92
CA PRO A 169 -18.88 23.19 30.50
C PRO A 169 -17.51 22.57 30.15
N LEU A 170 -17.45 21.30 29.74
CA LEU A 170 -16.21 20.65 29.31
C LEU A 170 -15.89 20.90 27.82
N TYR A 171 -16.89 21.29 27.02
CA TYR A 171 -16.78 21.50 25.57
C TYR A 171 -17.46 22.81 25.13
N PRO A 172 -17.05 23.98 25.68
CA PRO A 172 -17.78 25.25 25.54
C PRO A 172 -17.83 25.78 24.09
N HIS A 173 -16.98 25.28 23.18
CA HIS A 173 -16.94 25.69 21.77
C HIS A 173 -17.54 24.66 20.82
N ARG A 174 -18.27 23.65 21.33
CA ARG A 174 -19.02 22.66 20.54
C ARG A 174 -19.92 23.27 19.46
N ARG A 175 -20.58 24.40 19.74
CA ARG A 175 -21.44 25.13 18.79
C ARG A 175 -20.72 26.25 18.01
N GLY A 176 -19.38 26.28 18.04
CA GLY A 176 -18.55 27.30 17.44
C GLY A 176 -18.50 28.62 18.23
N GLN A 177 -17.39 29.34 18.10
CA GLN A 177 -17.24 30.69 18.64
C GLN A 177 -17.92 31.72 17.70
N PRO A 178 -18.49 32.83 18.21
CA PRO A 178 -19.00 33.89 17.34
C PRO A 178 -17.85 34.56 16.58
N MET A 179 -17.94 34.68 15.25
CA MET A 179 -16.88 35.28 14.42
C MET A 179 -16.53 36.74 14.82
N THR A 180 -17.48 37.45 15.44
CA THR A 180 -17.27 38.80 15.96
C THR A 180 -17.74 38.84 17.42
N PRO A 181 -16.83 39.02 18.41
CA PRO A 181 -17.19 39.10 19.82
C PRO A 181 -18.24 40.18 20.09
N GLY A 182 -19.30 39.83 20.81
CA GLY A 182 -20.41 40.73 21.14
C GLY A 182 -21.39 41.02 19.99
N SER A 183 -21.19 40.46 18.80
CA SER A 183 -22.16 40.55 17.69
C SER A 183 -23.42 39.73 17.96
N LEU A 184 -24.56 40.25 17.51
CA LEU A 184 -25.86 39.54 17.49
C LEU A 184 -26.04 38.69 16.23
N SER A 185 -24.99 38.51 15.41
CA SER A 185 -25.03 37.60 14.27
C SER A 185 -25.05 36.13 14.71
N CYS A 186 -25.56 35.28 13.84
CA CYS A 186 -25.53 33.83 14.03
C CYS A 186 -24.22 33.18 13.56
N ASP A 187 -23.31 33.94 12.94
CA ASP A 187 -22.08 33.42 12.33
C ASP A 187 -21.16 32.73 13.35
N ARG A 188 -20.54 31.61 12.94
CA ARG A 188 -19.72 30.75 13.79
C ARG A 188 -18.40 30.34 13.14
N GLU A 189 -17.35 30.36 13.94
CA GLU A 189 -16.07 29.72 13.62
C GLU A 189 -15.89 28.46 14.48
N PHE A 190 -15.48 27.37 13.83
CA PHE A 190 -15.18 26.09 14.46
C PHE A 190 -13.73 25.71 14.14
N THR A 191 -12.95 25.46 15.18
CA THR A 191 -11.57 25.01 15.10
C THR A 191 -11.38 23.74 15.92
N ASP A 192 -10.43 22.88 15.50
CA ASP A 192 -10.03 21.66 16.21
C ASP A 192 -11.17 20.66 16.53
N CYS A 193 -12.11 20.52 15.59
CA CYS A 193 -13.28 19.61 15.70
C CYS A 193 -12.97 18.10 15.85
N ARG A 194 -11.69 17.71 15.94
CA ARG A 194 -11.25 16.35 16.28
C ARG A 194 -11.06 16.16 17.80
N LEU A 195 -10.85 17.23 18.56
CA LEU A 195 -10.68 17.19 20.02
C LEU A 195 -11.99 17.49 20.78
N GLN A 196 -12.87 18.27 20.15
CA GLN A 196 -14.24 18.54 20.59
C GLN A 196 -15.18 18.13 19.47
N THR A 197 -16.21 17.32 19.72
CA THR A 197 -17.22 17.05 18.70
C THR A 197 -17.95 18.36 18.38
N CYS A 198 -17.80 18.85 17.15
CA CYS A 198 -18.42 20.10 16.70
C CYS A 198 -19.84 19.85 16.17
N PHE A 199 -20.78 20.67 16.63
CA PHE A 199 -22.20 20.66 16.30
C PHE A 199 -22.51 21.90 15.44
N VAL A 200 -22.45 21.74 14.11
CA VAL A 200 -22.80 22.80 13.14
C VAL A 200 -24.33 22.78 12.96
N GLN A 201 -25.01 23.67 13.68
CA GLN A 201 -26.46 23.70 13.82
C GLN A 201 -27.09 24.98 13.26
N SER A 202 -28.29 24.86 12.67
CA SER A 202 -29.16 26.02 12.46
C SER A 202 -29.45 26.72 13.80
N PRO A 203 -29.65 28.05 13.84
CA PRO A 203 -30.00 28.72 15.09
C PRO A 203 -31.30 28.11 15.65
N ASN A 204 -31.41 28.10 16.98
CA ASN A 204 -32.52 27.49 17.73
C ASN A 204 -32.69 25.95 17.68
N PHE A 205 -31.96 25.20 16.83
CA PHE A 205 -32.04 23.72 16.76
C PHE A 205 -31.96 23.08 18.18
N PRO A 206 -32.79 22.07 18.52
CA PRO A 206 -33.80 21.36 17.70
C PRO A 206 -35.13 22.12 17.47
N GLY A 207 -35.25 23.34 17.97
CA GLY A 207 -36.40 24.21 17.74
C GLY A 207 -36.44 24.83 16.32
N VAL A 208 -37.53 25.53 16.03
CA VAL A 208 -37.76 26.24 14.77
C VAL A 208 -36.78 27.40 14.61
N TYR A 209 -36.09 27.47 13.47
CA TYR A 209 -35.08 28.50 13.21
C TYR A 209 -35.69 29.91 12.99
N PRO A 210 -34.90 30.97 13.22
CA PRO A 210 -35.35 32.33 12.95
C PRO A 210 -35.50 32.63 11.45
N ARG A 211 -36.56 33.36 11.11
CA ARG A 211 -36.80 33.91 9.76
C ARG A 211 -35.97 35.18 9.53
N ASN A 212 -35.75 35.53 8.26
CA ASN A 212 -34.88 36.64 7.81
C ASN A 212 -33.45 36.55 8.36
N ARG A 213 -32.75 35.43 8.11
CA ARG A 213 -31.37 35.22 8.56
C ARG A 213 -30.45 34.80 7.43
N ARG A 214 -29.19 35.25 7.53
CA ARG A 214 -28.02 34.69 6.86
C ARG A 214 -27.02 34.34 7.97
N CYS A 215 -26.50 33.12 7.96
CA CYS A 215 -25.54 32.64 8.95
C CYS A 215 -24.40 31.91 8.23
N LEU A 216 -23.16 32.37 8.44
CA LEU A 216 -21.94 31.75 7.94
C LEU A 216 -21.30 30.87 9.01
N TYR A 217 -20.92 29.65 8.64
CA TYR A 217 -20.24 28.70 9.51
C TYR A 217 -18.91 28.32 8.88
N HIS A 218 -17.81 28.85 9.42
CA HIS A 218 -16.45 28.50 9.00
C HIS A 218 -15.96 27.31 9.83
N VAL A 219 -15.60 26.21 9.18
CA VAL A 219 -15.19 24.96 9.82
C VAL A 219 -13.76 24.62 9.36
N SER A 220 -12.80 24.64 10.29
CA SER A 220 -11.38 24.45 10.01
C SER A 220 -10.78 23.32 10.84
N THR A 221 -9.99 22.44 10.21
CA THR A 221 -9.36 21.27 10.84
C THR A 221 -7.89 21.10 10.46
N ARG A 222 -7.06 20.66 11.41
CA ARG A 222 -5.61 20.42 11.23
C ARG A 222 -5.24 19.33 10.20
N GLN A 223 -6.21 18.63 9.66
CA GLN A 223 -6.04 17.57 8.65
C GLN A 223 -7.08 17.80 7.55
N PRO A 224 -6.76 17.48 6.28
CA PRO A 224 -7.69 17.63 5.17
C PRO A 224 -8.86 16.63 5.25
N PHE A 225 -9.82 16.79 4.35
CA PHE A 225 -11.02 15.96 4.22
C PHE A 225 -11.97 16.06 5.44
N ILE A 226 -12.49 17.26 5.67
CA ILE A 226 -13.59 17.49 6.62
C ILE A 226 -14.82 16.69 6.17
N LYS A 227 -15.37 15.86 7.07
CA LYS A 227 -16.62 15.14 6.90
C LYS A 227 -17.73 15.78 7.72
N LEU A 228 -18.77 16.27 7.04
CA LEU A 228 -20.04 16.71 7.61
C LEU A 228 -21.06 15.58 7.51
N PHE A 229 -21.71 15.22 8.62
CA PHE A 229 -22.71 14.14 8.65
C PHE A 229 -23.76 14.36 9.73
N THR A 230 -24.87 13.62 9.64
CA THR A 230 -26.00 13.66 10.57
C THR A 230 -26.18 12.27 11.20
N GLU A 231 -26.28 12.15 12.53
CA GLU A 231 -26.38 10.83 13.19
C GLU A 231 -27.75 10.17 13.01
N ASP A 232 -28.82 10.80 13.51
CA ASP A 232 -30.20 10.31 13.26
C ASP A 232 -30.66 10.58 11.83
N GLY A 233 -30.12 11.63 11.21
CA GLY A 233 -30.42 12.06 9.85
C GLY A 233 -31.42 13.20 9.74
N GLU A 234 -31.88 13.81 10.84
CA GLU A 234 -32.93 14.84 10.75
C GLU A 234 -32.48 16.11 10.01
N PHE A 235 -33.15 16.40 8.88
CA PHE A 235 -32.99 17.62 8.10
C PHE A 235 -34.34 18.18 7.66
N ASN A 236 -34.55 19.49 7.85
CA ASN A 236 -35.83 20.17 7.68
C ASN A 236 -35.65 21.68 7.38
N VAL A 237 -35.24 22.02 6.16
CA VAL A 237 -34.98 23.39 5.66
C VAL A 237 -35.87 23.66 4.44
N ASP A 238 -36.70 24.70 4.44
CA ASP A 238 -37.83 24.86 3.48
C ASP A 238 -38.70 23.59 3.34
N GLY A 239 -38.95 22.92 4.47
CA GLY A 239 -39.80 21.74 4.56
C GLY A 239 -41.28 22.09 4.44
N GLN A 240 -41.76 22.28 3.20
CA GLN A 240 -43.17 22.59 2.94
C GLN A 240 -44.08 21.50 3.52
N ARG A 241 -45.00 21.91 4.40
CA ARG A 241 -46.00 21.05 5.02
C ARG A 241 -47.40 21.36 4.51
N CYS A 242 -48.00 20.35 3.91
CA CYS A 242 -49.39 20.02 4.15
C CYS A 242 -49.35 18.68 4.90
N ASP A 243 -49.93 18.57 6.10
CA ASP A 243 -49.81 17.33 6.89
C ASP A 243 -50.61 16.14 6.29
N ASN A 244 -51.45 16.39 5.29
CA ASN A 244 -51.96 15.37 4.36
C ASN A 244 -50.82 14.89 3.43
N TYR A 245 -50.11 13.84 3.89
CA TYR A 245 -49.07 13.09 3.17
C TYR A 245 -49.50 12.52 1.80
N ILE A 246 -50.81 12.54 1.48
CA ILE A 246 -51.39 12.12 0.20
C ILE A 246 -51.42 13.27 -0.83
N MET A 247 -51.44 14.54 -0.39
CA MET A 247 -51.79 15.68 -1.24
C MET A 247 -50.68 16.70 -1.52
N CYS A 248 -49.57 16.69 -0.77
CA CYS A 248 -48.43 17.56 -1.06
C CYS A 248 -47.13 16.74 -1.14
N PRO A 249 -46.36 16.86 -2.23
CA PRO A 249 -45.11 16.12 -2.39
C PRO A 249 -44.07 16.61 -1.39
N LEU A 250 -43.42 15.67 -0.70
CA LEU A 250 -42.23 15.95 0.10
C LEU A 250 -41.10 16.38 -0.85
N ARG A 251 -40.60 17.62 -0.76
CA ARG A 251 -39.40 18.01 -1.53
C ARG A 251 -38.20 17.20 -1.01
N PRO A 252 -37.56 16.37 -1.86
CA PRO A 252 -36.38 15.61 -1.48
C PRO A 252 -35.17 16.53 -1.31
N ILE A 253 -34.16 16.05 -0.59
CA ILE A 253 -32.98 16.84 -0.26
C ILE A 253 -32.10 17.01 -1.50
N GLY A 254 -32.01 18.25 -2.02
CA GLY A 254 -31.12 18.64 -3.13
C GLY A 254 -31.77 18.78 -4.52
N GLU A 255 -33.09 18.99 -4.61
CA GLU A 255 -33.79 19.21 -5.89
C GLU A 255 -33.66 20.66 -6.43
N GLU A 256 -34.14 20.89 -7.66
CA GLU A 256 -33.86 22.08 -8.48
C GLU A 256 -34.22 23.42 -7.80
N THR A 257 -33.20 24.24 -7.57
CA THR A 257 -33.29 25.63 -7.07
C THR A 257 -34.06 25.80 -5.75
N CYS A 258 -33.42 25.48 -4.63
CA CYS A 258 -33.86 25.89 -3.29
C CYS A 258 -33.98 27.44 -3.17
N PRO A 259 -35.20 28.03 -3.15
CA PRO A 259 -35.36 29.46 -3.45
C PRO A 259 -35.80 30.33 -2.26
N HIS A 260 -36.05 29.72 -1.09
CA HIS A 260 -36.59 30.40 0.10
C HIS A 260 -35.68 30.22 1.32
N ASP A 261 -35.63 29.00 1.89
CA ASP A 261 -34.62 28.62 2.88
C ASP A 261 -33.66 27.60 2.24
N PHE A 262 -32.36 27.72 2.52
CA PHE A 262 -31.36 26.75 2.06
C PHE A 262 -30.13 26.73 2.97
N ILE A 263 -29.38 25.63 2.93
CA ILE A 263 -27.96 25.62 3.31
C ILE A 263 -27.10 25.34 2.07
N ARG A 264 -26.06 26.14 1.84
CA ARG A 264 -25.05 25.93 0.80
C ARG A 264 -23.72 25.56 1.45
N VAL A 265 -23.00 24.61 0.85
CA VAL A 265 -21.68 24.17 1.33
C VAL A 265 -20.64 24.47 0.25
N TYR A 266 -19.54 25.12 0.64
CA TYR A 266 -18.43 25.52 -0.21
C TYR A 266 -17.16 24.76 0.24
N ASP A 267 -16.40 24.24 -0.73
CA ASP A 267 -15.14 23.50 -0.50
C ASP A 267 -13.96 24.47 -0.33
N GLY A 268 -13.93 25.17 0.80
CA GLY A 268 -12.92 26.15 1.15
C GLY A 268 -13.42 27.18 2.17
N ASN A 269 -12.58 28.16 2.50
CA ASN A 269 -12.80 29.13 3.58
C ASN A 269 -13.66 30.36 3.20
N SER A 270 -14.16 30.48 1.96
CA SER A 270 -14.84 31.70 1.48
C SER A 270 -15.95 31.41 0.47
N GLU A 271 -16.86 32.37 0.30
CA GLU A 271 -17.96 32.32 -0.68
C GLU A 271 -17.47 32.25 -2.15
N SER A 272 -16.17 32.46 -2.38
CA SER A 272 -15.53 32.32 -3.70
C SER A 272 -15.04 30.90 -4.02
N ALA A 273 -15.06 29.99 -3.03
CA ALA A 273 -14.69 28.59 -3.19
C ALA A 273 -15.77 27.79 -3.96
N VAL A 274 -15.44 26.57 -4.38
CA VAL A 274 -16.33 25.76 -5.21
C VAL A 274 -17.53 25.29 -4.38
N VAL A 275 -18.74 25.59 -4.86
CA VAL A 275 -19.98 25.09 -4.23
C VAL A 275 -20.07 23.58 -4.42
N ILE A 276 -20.08 22.84 -3.31
CA ILE A 276 -20.34 21.39 -3.28
C ILE A 276 -21.81 21.13 -3.63
N GLY A 277 -22.73 21.88 -2.98
CA GLY A 277 -24.16 21.77 -3.20
C GLY A 277 -24.96 22.82 -2.43
N THR A 278 -26.23 22.99 -2.81
CA THR A 278 -27.23 23.77 -2.08
C THR A 278 -28.39 22.83 -1.72
N PHE A 279 -28.80 22.81 -0.45
CA PHE A 279 -29.70 21.80 0.11
C PHE A 279 -30.89 22.46 0.84
N CYS A 280 -32.07 21.93 0.57
CA CYS A 280 -33.36 22.22 1.20
C CYS A 280 -34.25 20.98 1.02
N GLY A 281 -35.46 21.00 1.57
CA GLY A 281 -36.35 19.86 1.68
C GLY A 281 -36.42 19.31 3.11
N ILE A 282 -37.13 18.20 3.26
CA ILE A 282 -37.34 17.52 4.55
C ILE A 282 -37.17 16.01 4.41
N GLY A 283 -36.50 15.39 5.37
CA GLY A 283 -36.38 13.93 5.44
C GLY A 283 -35.19 13.48 6.25
N ARG A 284 -34.81 12.21 6.03
CA ARG A 284 -33.54 11.69 6.51
C ARG A 284 -32.43 12.09 5.53
N PHE A 285 -31.50 12.93 5.94
CA PHE A 285 -30.26 13.22 5.22
C PHE A 285 -29.46 11.89 5.13
N PRO A 286 -29.39 11.20 3.97
CA PRO A 286 -28.92 9.82 3.93
C PRO A 286 -27.40 9.71 3.76
N PHE A 287 -26.71 10.86 3.69
CA PHE A 287 -25.38 11.00 3.12
C PHE A 287 -24.39 11.63 4.13
N SER A 288 -23.16 11.82 3.69
CA SER A 288 -22.24 12.78 4.29
C SER A 288 -21.66 13.66 3.19
N ILE A 289 -21.09 14.81 3.56
CA ILE A 289 -20.33 15.67 2.64
C ILE A 289 -18.87 15.61 3.10
N VAL A 290 -17.95 15.22 2.21
CA VAL A 290 -16.52 15.21 2.50
C VAL A 290 -15.81 16.23 1.61
N GLY A 291 -15.32 17.31 2.20
CA GLY A 291 -14.53 18.34 1.50
C GLY A 291 -13.18 17.80 0.99
N THR A 292 -12.48 18.56 0.15
CA THR A 292 -11.11 18.24 -0.26
C THR A 292 -10.07 18.81 0.70
N GLY A 293 -10.31 20.03 1.20
CA GLY A 293 -9.35 20.81 1.98
C GLY A 293 -9.40 20.61 3.49
N THR A 294 -8.68 21.49 4.20
CA THR A 294 -8.68 21.68 5.66
C THR A 294 -9.82 22.57 6.15
N ASP A 295 -10.58 23.19 5.26
CA ASP A 295 -11.52 24.26 5.56
C ASP A 295 -12.81 24.11 4.72
N LEU A 296 -13.96 24.26 5.36
CA LEU A 296 -15.29 24.32 4.73
C LEU A 296 -16.05 25.56 5.21
N LEU A 297 -16.77 26.20 4.29
CA LEU A 297 -17.74 27.25 4.62
C LEU A 297 -19.14 26.72 4.36
N LEU A 298 -20.05 26.92 5.31
CA LEU A 298 -21.48 26.70 5.12
C LEU A 298 -22.22 28.03 5.23
N GLU A 299 -23.15 28.29 4.31
CA GLU A 299 -24.04 29.45 4.34
C GLU A 299 -25.48 28.95 4.53
N PHE A 300 -26.11 29.30 5.65
CA PHE A 300 -27.54 29.11 5.85
C PHE A 300 -28.28 30.43 5.58
N VAL A 301 -29.33 30.37 4.77
CA VAL A 301 -30.26 31.49 4.52
C VAL A 301 -31.68 31.06 4.82
N SER A 302 -32.45 31.96 5.47
CA SER A 302 -33.89 31.79 5.69
C SER A 302 -34.70 32.98 5.15
N SER A 303 -35.84 32.65 4.54
CA SER A 303 -36.82 33.56 3.95
C SER A 303 -37.27 34.65 4.94
N ALA A 304 -37.63 35.83 4.41
CA ALA A 304 -38.15 36.94 5.21
C ALA A 304 -39.44 36.61 5.99
N ALA A 305 -40.29 35.71 5.48
CA ALA A 305 -41.45 35.19 6.19
C ALA A 305 -41.68 33.71 5.85
N GLY A 306 -42.17 32.92 6.81
CA GLY A 306 -42.43 31.49 6.59
C GLY A 306 -43.14 30.80 7.75
N PRO A 307 -43.41 29.49 7.66
CA PRO A 307 -44.17 28.78 8.68
C PRO A 307 -43.34 28.50 9.95
N LEU A 308 -44.03 28.36 11.08
CA LEU A 308 -43.44 28.00 12.39
C LEU A 308 -43.21 26.47 12.50
N LEU A 309 -42.72 25.83 11.44
CA LEU A 309 -42.71 24.36 11.29
C LEU A 309 -41.32 23.75 11.04
N ASN A 310 -40.38 24.53 10.50
CA ASN A 310 -39.11 24.04 9.99
C ASN A 310 -38.05 24.04 11.12
N THR A 311 -37.52 22.87 11.48
CA THR A 311 -36.57 22.67 12.61
C THR A 311 -35.09 22.78 12.22
N GLY A 312 -34.77 22.87 10.92
CA GLY A 312 -33.43 23.16 10.45
C GLY A 312 -32.54 21.93 10.30
N PHE A 313 -31.30 22.02 10.79
CA PHE A 313 -30.27 21.00 10.59
C PHE A 313 -29.30 20.92 11.77
N HIS A 314 -28.64 19.77 11.89
CA HIS A 314 -27.56 19.51 12.83
C HIS A 314 -26.52 18.58 12.18
N PHE A 315 -25.37 19.14 11.81
CA PHE A 315 -24.23 18.37 11.31
C PHE A 315 -23.17 18.19 12.40
N ASN A 316 -22.73 16.95 12.59
CA ASN A 316 -21.48 16.63 13.27
C ASN A 316 -20.31 16.74 12.29
N VAL A 317 -19.16 17.17 12.80
CA VAL A 317 -17.91 17.31 12.04
C VAL A 317 -16.91 16.23 12.48
N ASP A 318 -16.30 15.55 11.52
CA ASP A 318 -15.21 14.59 11.70
C ASP A 318 -14.16 14.77 10.58
N SER A 319 -13.05 14.04 10.64
CA SER A 319 -12.00 13.97 9.62
C SER A 319 -12.05 12.61 8.91
N TRP A 320 -11.82 12.55 7.60
CA TRP A 320 -11.99 11.30 6.83
C TRP A 320 -10.81 10.99 5.89
N PRO A 321 -10.06 9.88 6.08
CA PRO A 321 -10.21 8.83 7.09
C PRO A 321 -9.56 9.21 8.44
N GLY A 322 -10.35 9.20 9.51
CA GLY A 322 -10.09 9.90 10.79
C GLY A 322 -8.94 9.43 11.69
N ASN A 323 -7.88 8.82 11.15
CA ASN A 323 -6.66 8.51 11.89
C ASN A 323 -5.34 8.49 11.09
N VAL A 324 -5.33 8.72 9.76
CA VAL A 324 -4.18 8.33 8.91
C VAL A 324 -3.64 9.45 7.98
N GLY A 325 -4.12 10.69 8.15
CA GLY A 325 -3.86 11.82 7.23
C GLY A 325 -2.39 12.26 7.02
N SER A 326 -1.41 11.71 7.74
CA SER A 326 0.02 11.99 7.55
C SER A 326 0.78 10.98 6.69
N VAL A 327 0.22 9.78 6.43
CA VAL A 327 0.92 8.69 5.73
C VAL A 327 0.59 8.65 4.23
N PHE A 328 -0.60 9.08 3.84
CA PHE A 328 -1.14 8.81 2.51
C PHE A 328 -0.65 9.72 1.38
N ASN A 329 -0.25 10.96 1.69
CA ASN A 329 0.18 11.93 0.67
C ASN A 329 1.70 11.86 0.38
N GLN A 330 2.45 11.04 1.10
CA GLN A 330 3.93 11.03 1.07
C GLN A 330 4.53 10.65 -0.31
N HIS A 331 3.77 9.93 -1.15
CA HIS A 331 4.21 9.41 -2.45
C HIS A 331 3.36 9.86 -3.65
N MET A 332 2.38 10.73 -3.44
CA MET A 332 1.47 11.18 -4.50
C MET A 332 1.95 12.47 -5.15
N VAL A 333 2.54 12.37 -6.34
CA VAL A 333 2.79 13.54 -7.18
C VAL A 333 1.53 13.86 -7.97
N HIS A 334 0.86 14.97 -7.65
CA HIS A 334 -0.20 15.51 -8.51
C HIS A 334 0.38 15.84 -9.89
N GLN A 335 -0.27 15.35 -10.95
CA GLN A 335 0.17 15.59 -12.31
C GLN A 335 0.01 17.09 -12.67
N PRO A 336 1.09 17.80 -13.06
CA PRO A 336 0.97 19.20 -13.44
C PRO A 336 0.08 19.36 -14.67
N THR A 337 -0.93 20.22 -14.58
CA THR A 337 -1.80 20.53 -15.72
C THR A 337 -1.12 21.51 -16.66
N GLU A 338 -0.51 20.98 -17.73
CA GLU A 338 -0.25 21.81 -18.91
C GLU A 338 -1.58 22.40 -19.41
N LYS A 339 -1.58 23.71 -19.69
CA LYS A 339 -2.75 24.42 -20.21
C LYS A 339 -2.98 24.04 -21.68
N SER A 340 -3.56 22.86 -21.91
CA SER A 340 -4.03 22.45 -23.23
C SER A 340 -5.17 23.37 -23.68
N ASN A 341 -4.85 24.28 -24.60
CA ASN A 341 -5.88 25.10 -25.24
C ASN A 341 -6.81 24.17 -26.06
N ASN A 342 -8.12 24.43 -25.96
CA ASN A 342 -9.23 23.89 -26.76
C ASN A 342 -10.08 22.71 -26.21
N ASP A 343 -9.83 22.17 -25.00
CA ASP A 343 -10.85 21.32 -24.32
C ASP A 343 -10.98 21.63 -22.82
N SER A 344 -11.49 22.83 -22.52
CA SER A 344 -11.65 23.37 -21.17
C SER A 344 -12.80 22.73 -20.36
N LYS A 345 -13.09 21.45 -20.57
CA LYS A 345 -14.22 20.72 -19.98
C LYS A 345 -13.82 19.62 -18.98
N TYR A 346 -12.57 19.17 -19.02
CA TYR A 346 -12.03 18.15 -18.12
C TYR A 346 -10.75 18.63 -17.43
N ASN A 347 -10.90 19.46 -16.40
CA ASN A 347 -9.80 19.77 -15.47
C ASN A 347 -9.72 18.62 -14.45
N PRO A 348 -8.66 17.80 -14.42
CA PRO A 348 -8.64 16.58 -13.62
C PRO A 348 -8.42 16.88 -12.13
N VAL A 349 -9.47 16.72 -11.33
CA VAL A 349 -9.46 16.90 -9.87
C VAL A 349 -8.48 15.94 -9.16
N CYS A 350 -8.14 14.82 -9.82
CA CYS A 350 -7.56 13.63 -9.18
C CYS A 350 -6.66 12.83 -10.15
N SER A 351 -5.60 13.46 -10.68
CA SER A 351 -4.56 12.80 -11.48
C SER A 351 -3.24 12.70 -10.72
N TYR A 352 -2.75 11.47 -10.55
CA TYR A 352 -1.59 11.11 -9.73
C TYR A 352 -0.56 10.32 -10.52
N ILE A 353 0.73 10.65 -10.32
CA ILE A 353 1.87 9.89 -10.82
C ILE A 353 2.58 9.26 -9.62
N LEU A 354 2.89 7.97 -9.75
CA LEU A 354 3.43 7.08 -8.72
C LEU A 354 4.68 6.39 -9.28
N THR A 355 5.85 6.59 -8.69
CA THR A 355 7.13 6.16 -9.32
C THR A 355 7.99 5.26 -8.43
N SER A 356 8.88 4.49 -9.05
CA SER A 356 9.92 3.76 -8.30
C SER A 356 10.89 4.71 -7.59
N ALA A 357 11.19 5.87 -8.19
CA ALA A 357 12.10 6.87 -7.63
C ALA A 357 11.55 7.51 -6.34
N SER A 358 10.24 7.75 -6.24
CA SER A 358 9.61 8.24 -5.00
C SER A 358 9.77 7.25 -3.84
N LEU A 359 9.54 5.96 -4.06
CA LEU A 359 9.74 4.92 -3.03
C LEU A 359 11.21 4.73 -2.67
N GLU A 360 12.11 4.75 -3.65
CA GLU A 360 13.56 4.73 -3.41
C GLU A 360 14.05 5.93 -2.59
N SER A 361 13.38 7.09 -2.69
CA SER A 361 13.73 8.31 -1.94
C SER A 361 13.32 8.30 -0.47
N SER A 362 12.30 7.51 -0.09
CA SER A 362 11.90 7.32 1.31
C SER A 362 12.47 6.04 1.96
N GLY A 363 12.87 5.05 1.14
CA GLY A 363 13.24 3.72 1.60
C GLY A 363 12.07 2.74 1.73
N ASP A 364 10.88 3.09 1.22
CA ASP A 364 9.70 2.21 1.28
C ASP A 364 9.75 1.07 0.26
N SER A 365 9.35 -0.14 0.68
CA SER A 365 9.35 -1.34 -0.19
C SER A 365 8.08 -1.53 -1.02
N GLU A 366 7.09 -0.66 -0.82
CA GLU A 366 5.81 -0.57 -1.53
C GLU A 366 5.16 0.79 -1.23
N GLY A 367 4.42 1.32 -2.21
CA GLY A 367 3.61 2.52 -2.02
C GLY A 367 2.13 2.18 -1.90
N LEU A 368 1.33 3.13 -1.44
CA LEU A 368 -0.11 3.00 -1.26
C LEU A 368 -0.86 4.11 -2.02
N PHE A 369 -2.03 3.78 -2.59
CA PHE A 369 -2.98 4.74 -3.13
C PHE A 369 -4.42 4.34 -2.83
N LEU A 370 -5.33 5.32 -2.86
CA LEU A 370 -6.71 5.18 -2.43
C LEU A 370 -7.69 5.58 -3.53
N SER A 371 -8.89 5.00 -3.49
CA SER A 371 -10.07 5.51 -4.19
C SER A 371 -10.41 6.95 -3.77
N PRO A 372 -11.08 7.78 -4.61
CA PRO A 372 -11.47 9.14 -4.23
C PRO A 372 -12.34 9.17 -2.96
N MET A 373 -11.85 9.80 -1.89
CA MET A 373 -12.49 9.82 -0.57
C MET A 373 -13.30 11.09 -0.25
N HIS A 374 -13.23 12.09 -1.13
CA HIS A 374 -13.91 13.38 -1.03
C HIS A 374 -15.04 13.49 -2.06
N TRP A 375 -15.81 14.58 -2.02
CA TRP A 375 -16.83 14.91 -3.01
C TRP A 375 -16.23 15.14 -4.41
N TYR A 376 -17.00 14.89 -5.47
CA TYR A 376 -16.62 15.23 -6.85
C TYR A 376 -17.83 15.25 -7.80
N LEU A 377 -17.70 16.03 -8.87
CA LEU A 377 -18.78 16.30 -9.83
C LEU A 377 -19.13 15.10 -10.74
N PRO A 378 -20.34 15.09 -11.34
CA PRO A 378 -20.70 14.11 -12.37
C PRO A 378 -19.76 14.13 -13.57
N ASN A 379 -19.41 12.94 -14.09
CA ASN A 379 -18.42 12.70 -15.16
C ASN A 379 -16.95 12.91 -14.73
N THR A 380 -16.65 12.91 -13.43
CA THR A 380 -15.26 12.94 -12.94
C THR A 380 -14.49 11.70 -13.39
N VAL A 381 -13.25 11.92 -13.85
CA VAL A 381 -12.26 10.89 -14.15
C VAL A 381 -11.05 11.11 -13.24
N CYS A 382 -10.63 10.09 -12.51
CA CYS A 382 -9.39 10.08 -11.75
C CYS A 382 -8.41 9.10 -12.38
N THR A 383 -7.12 9.44 -12.39
CA THR A 383 -6.08 8.65 -13.07
C THR A 383 -4.89 8.40 -12.15
N TYR A 384 -4.40 7.17 -12.12
CA TYR A 384 -3.20 6.78 -11.38
C TYR A 384 -2.24 6.13 -12.39
N LEU A 385 -1.15 6.85 -12.72
CA LEU A 385 -0.08 6.34 -13.57
C LEU A 385 1.06 5.84 -12.69
N ILE A 386 1.29 4.53 -12.69
CA ILE A 386 2.36 3.89 -11.92
C ILE A 386 3.48 3.52 -12.89
N THR A 387 4.68 4.07 -12.70
CA THR A 387 5.81 3.93 -13.65
C THR A 387 7.13 3.59 -12.93
N GLY A 388 7.75 2.50 -13.36
CA GLY A 388 9.08 2.07 -12.92
C GLY A 388 10.18 2.35 -13.94
N LYS A 389 11.41 1.99 -13.58
CA LYS A 389 12.57 1.97 -14.50
C LYS A 389 12.32 0.97 -15.65
N PRO A 390 12.96 1.12 -16.84
CA PRO A 390 12.68 0.27 -18.00
C PRO A 390 12.78 -1.25 -17.75
N GLU A 391 13.71 -1.65 -16.89
CA GLU A 391 13.96 -3.04 -16.47
C GLU A 391 13.00 -3.56 -15.38
N GLN A 392 12.04 -2.76 -14.93
CA GLN A 392 11.07 -3.14 -13.89
C GLN A 392 9.72 -3.51 -14.50
N ILE A 393 8.98 -4.37 -13.81
CA ILE A 393 7.52 -4.50 -13.96
C ILE A 393 6.82 -4.00 -12.70
N VAL A 394 5.61 -3.50 -12.89
CA VAL A 394 4.74 -2.98 -11.83
C VAL A 394 3.75 -4.06 -11.40
N ARG A 395 3.56 -4.19 -10.09
CA ARG A 395 2.50 -4.95 -9.45
C ARG A 395 1.56 -4.01 -8.69
N VAL A 396 0.25 -4.29 -8.76
CA VAL A 396 -0.79 -3.65 -7.95
C VAL A 396 -1.64 -4.73 -7.30
N TYR A 397 -2.01 -4.55 -6.04
CA TYR A 397 -2.94 -5.42 -5.33
C TYR A 397 -3.78 -4.62 -4.33
N PHE A 398 -4.96 -5.14 -3.98
CA PHE A 398 -5.93 -4.45 -3.15
C PHE A 398 -6.20 -5.27 -1.87
N PRO A 399 -5.56 -4.94 -0.73
CA PRO A 399 -5.88 -5.55 0.56
C PRO A 399 -7.31 -5.30 1.02
N THR A 400 -7.88 -4.15 0.67
CA THR A 400 -9.30 -3.84 0.83
C THR A 400 -9.90 -3.37 -0.49
N PHE A 401 -11.01 -4.00 -0.88
CA PHE A 401 -11.79 -3.63 -2.05
C PHE A 401 -13.26 -3.82 -1.73
N ARG A 402 -14.02 -2.73 -1.65
CA ARG A 402 -15.46 -2.73 -1.37
C ARG A 402 -16.17 -2.06 -2.53
N ILE A 403 -17.31 -2.64 -2.88
CA ILE A 403 -18.25 -2.05 -3.82
C ILE A 403 -19.58 -1.93 -3.06
N SER A 404 -20.03 -0.70 -2.83
CA SER A 404 -21.42 -0.40 -2.51
C SER A 404 -22.15 0.07 -3.78
N LYS A 405 -23.46 0.30 -3.67
CA LYS A 405 -24.11 1.23 -4.61
C LYS A 405 -23.60 2.65 -4.32
N PRO A 406 -23.63 3.59 -5.27
CA PRO A 406 -23.43 5.00 -4.95
C PRO A 406 -24.44 5.43 -3.89
N ASP A 407 -23.96 5.65 -2.66
CA ASP A 407 -24.84 6.02 -1.55
C ASP A 407 -25.36 7.45 -1.74
N ALA A 408 -24.48 8.38 -2.12
CA ALA A 408 -24.76 9.82 -2.23
C ALA A 408 -24.50 10.41 -3.64
N PRO A 409 -25.15 9.92 -4.72
CA PRO A 409 -24.89 10.37 -6.08
C PRO A 409 -25.44 11.78 -6.32
N ILE A 410 -24.65 12.66 -6.95
CA ILE A 410 -25.07 14.04 -7.27
C ILE A 410 -26.12 14.05 -8.39
N ARG A 411 -26.02 13.13 -9.35
CA ARG A 411 -26.98 12.95 -10.44
C ARG A 411 -27.73 11.62 -10.31
N GLN A 412 -29.03 11.65 -10.60
CA GLN A 412 -29.91 10.47 -10.70
C GLN A 412 -29.25 9.29 -11.45
N LEU A 413 -29.34 8.10 -10.85
CA LEU A 413 -28.71 6.86 -11.30
C LEU A 413 -29.39 6.32 -12.57
N THR A 414 -28.86 6.66 -13.74
CA THR A 414 -29.46 6.31 -15.04
C THR A 414 -28.70 5.17 -15.72
N GLY A 415 -29.19 3.95 -15.51
CA GLY A 415 -28.60 2.72 -16.05
C GLY A 415 -27.44 2.17 -15.21
N ASP A 416 -26.94 1.01 -15.64
CA ASP A 416 -25.91 0.28 -14.91
C ASP A 416 -24.50 0.88 -15.09
N CYS A 417 -23.61 0.55 -14.16
CA CYS A 417 -22.22 0.98 -14.15
C CYS A 417 -22.08 2.51 -14.08
N SER A 418 -22.59 3.10 -13.00
CA SER A 418 -22.49 4.55 -12.78
C SER A 418 -21.09 4.95 -12.34
N GLU A 419 -20.41 4.12 -11.55
CA GLU A 419 -18.99 4.20 -11.25
C GLU A 419 -18.23 2.96 -11.74
N SER A 420 -16.98 3.18 -12.18
CA SER A 420 -16.11 2.13 -12.73
C SER A 420 -14.64 2.39 -12.44
N LEU A 421 -13.86 1.32 -12.28
CA LEU A 421 -12.39 1.36 -12.15
C LEU A 421 -11.80 0.38 -13.18
N THR A 422 -10.98 0.87 -14.10
CA THR A 422 -10.31 0.01 -15.10
C THR A 422 -8.80 0.08 -14.95
N ILE A 423 -8.17 -1.09 -14.97
CA ILE A 423 -6.71 -1.30 -14.92
C ILE A 423 -6.22 -1.68 -16.31
N TYR A 424 -5.22 -0.97 -16.82
CA TYR A 424 -4.62 -1.12 -18.14
C TYR A 424 -3.13 -1.50 -18.03
N ASP A 425 -2.68 -2.38 -18.92
CA ASP A 425 -1.29 -2.79 -19.09
C ASP A 425 -0.53 -1.78 -19.98
N GLY A 426 0.19 -0.85 -19.36
CA GLY A 426 0.89 0.25 -20.03
C GLY A 426 0.73 1.59 -19.31
N SER A 427 1.11 2.67 -19.99
CA SER A 427 1.12 4.05 -19.47
C SER A 427 -0.15 4.85 -19.78
N GLU A 428 -1.10 4.28 -20.52
CA GLU A 428 -2.29 4.95 -21.05
C GLU A 428 -3.56 4.10 -20.97
N ALA A 429 -4.73 4.72 -21.15
CA ALA A 429 -6.05 4.07 -21.11
C ALA A 429 -6.39 3.28 -22.39
N ASN A 430 -5.46 2.44 -22.89
CA ASN A 430 -5.59 1.76 -24.17
C ASN A 430 -6.59 0.58 -24.12
N PRO A 431 -7.72 0.60 -24.86
CA PRO A 431 -8.74 -0.44 -24.76
C PRO A 431 -8.25 -1.86 -25.12
N ALA A 432 -7.21 -1.99 -25.95
CA ALA A 432 -6.61 -3.29 -26.31
C ALA A 432 -5.73 -3.89 -25.20
N ARG A 433 -5.52 -3.16 -24.09
CA ARG A 433 -4.64 -3.53 -22.96
C ARG A 433 -5.37 -3.56 -21.61
N ILE A 434 -6.69 -3.69 -21.59
CA ILE A 434 -7.46 -3.80 -20.34
C ILE A 434 -7.13 -5.12 -19.63
N ILE A 435 -6.58 -5.03 -18.41
CA ILE A 435 -6.37 -6.18 -17.52
C ILE A 435 -7.68 -6.53 -16.82
N LYS A 436 -8.38 -5.52 -16.28
CA LYS A 436 -9.67 -5.69 -15.59
C LYS A 436 -10.44 -4.37 -15.47
N THR A 437 -11.73 -4.42 -15.75
CA THR A 437 -12.71 -3.41 -15.30
C THR A 437 -13.51 -3.94 -14.11
N PHE A 438 -13.70 -3.06 -13.13
CA PHE A 438 -14.65 -3.15 -12.02
C PHE A 438 -15.77 -2.12 -12.21
N CYS A 439 -16.93 -2.42 -11.66
CA CYS A 439 -18.20 -1.76 -11.95
C CYS A 439 -19.10 -1.85 -10.71
N ASP A 440 -19.66 -0.72 -10.27
CA ASP A 440 -20.45 -0.61 -9.04
C ASP A 440 -21.65 -1.57 -8.95
N THR A 441 -22.26 -1.88 -10.08
CA THR A 441 -23.55 -2.58 -10.14
C THR A 441 -23.40 -4.11 -10.12
N PHE A 442 -22.31 -4.64 -10.70
CA PHE A 442 -22.18 -6.08 -11.03
C PHE A 442 -20.87 -6.74 -10.60
N SER A 443 -19.84 -5.98 -10.24
CA SER A 443 -18.56 -6.60 -9.87
C SER A 443 -18.61 -7.14 -8.45
N LYS A 444 -18.15 -8.38 -8.26
CA LYS A 444 -17.90 -8.91 -6.91
C LYS A 444 -16.68 -8.20 -6.29
N PRO A 445 -16.66 -7.97 -4.96
CA PRO A 445 -15.47 -7.55 -4.24
C PRO A 445 -14.26 -8.43 -4.58
N LEU A 446 -13.07 -7.83 -4.66
CA LEU A 446 -11.86 -8.55 -5.06
C LEU A 446 -11.20 -9.22 -3.85
N GLU A 447 -11.06 -10.54 -3.89
CA GLU A 447 -10.26 -11.28 -2.92
C GLU A 447 -8.83 -11.50 -3.44
N ARG A 448 -7.87 -10.78 -2.82
CA ARG A 448 -6.43 -11.10 -2.77
C ARG A 448 -5.70 -11.40 -4.10
N LYS A 449 -6.20 -10.89 -5.23
CA LYS A 449 -5.54 -11.02 -6.53
C LYS A 449 -4.53 -9.89 -6.78
N ASP A 450 -3.38 -10.26 -7.33
CA ASP A 450 -2.41 -9.33 -7.90
C ASP A 450 -2.71 -9.03 -9.38
N PHE A 451 -2.45 -7.79 -9.79
CA PHE A 451 -2.37 -7.37 -11.19
C PHE A 451 -0.92 -7.01 -11.50
N LEU A 452 -0.41 -7.53 -12.62
CA LEU A 452 0.96 -7.36 -13.08
C LEU A 452 0.94 -6.72 -14.47
N SER A 453 1.89 -5.83 -14.75
CA SER A 453 2.16 -5.33 -16.10
C SER A 453 3.08 -6.28 -16.88
N THR A 454 3.05 -6.17 -18.19
CA THR A 454 4.03 -6.78 -19.11
C THR A 454 5.25 -5.89 -19.32
N GLY A 455 5.13 -4.58 -19.13
CA GLY A 455 6.20 -3.59 -19.18
C GLY A 455 6.37 -2.79 -17.88
N ASN A 456 7.03 -1.63 -17.94
CA ASN A 456 7.37 -0.82 -16.78
C ASN A 456 6.27 0.11 -16.25
N SER A 457 5.02 -0.06 -16.70
CA SER A 457 3.91 0.83 -16.31
C SER A 457 2.56 0.11 -16.17
N LEU A 458 1.76 0.60 -15.22
CA LEU A 458 0.33 0.33 -15.12
C LEU A 458 -0.43 1.66 -15.06
N PHE A 459 -1.56 1.73 -15.77
CA PHE A 459 -2.46 2.87 -15.75
C PHE A 459 -3.80 2.45 -15.17
N LEU A 460 -4.30 3.17 -14.17
CA LEU A 460 -5.62 2.95 -13.59
C LEU A 460 -6.50 4.18 -13.82
N ARG A 461 -7.72 3.95 -14.30
CA ARG A 461 -8.74 4.98 -14.53
C ARG A 461 -9.98 4.68 -13.69
N PHE A 462 -10.26 5.53 -12.71
CA PHE A 462 -11.59 5.62 -12.11
C PHE A 462 -12.45 6.60 -12.91
N HIS A 463 -13.73 6.31 -13.06
CA HIS A 463 -14.68 7.16 -13.76
C HIS A 463 -16.08 7.02 -13.15
N SER A 464 -16.67 8.16 -12.76
CA SER A 464 -18.02 8.27 -12.21
C SER A 464 -18.88 9.17 -13.10
N ARG A 465 -19.99 8.62 -13.60
CA ARG A 465 -21.01 9.36 -14.38
C ARG A 465 -21.92 10.22 -13.50
N VAL A 466 -22.03 9.89 -12.21
CA VAL A 466 -23.03 10.43 -11.28
C VAL A 466 -22.48 11.44 -10.29
N GLY A 467 -21.17 11.42 -10.01
CA GLY A 467 -20.56 12.24 -8.95
C GLY A 467 -20.94 11.72 -7.56
N SER A 468 -20.29 12.23 -6.52
CA SER A 468 -20.58 11.85 -5.13
C SER A 468 -20.34 13.00 -4.17
N TYR A 469 -21.09 13.04 -3.06
CA TYR A 469 -20.82 13.94 -1.93
C TYR A 469 -19.83 13.36 -0.91
N SER A 470 -19.61 12.05 -0.87
CA SER A 470 -18.89 11.35 0.22
C SER A 470 -17.78 10.39 -0.22
N GLY A 471 -17.20 10.60 -1.41
CA GLY A 471 -16.26 9.64 -2.02
C GLY A 471 -16.95 8.51 -2.80
N SER A 472 -16.15 7.67 -3.46
CA SER A 472 -16.62 6.66 -4.42
C SER A 472 -17.22 5.39 -3.83
N SER A 473 -18.21 4.83 -4.53
CA SER A 473 -18.85 3.54 -4.22
C SER A 473 -17.89 2.36 -4.36
N ILE A 474 -16.92 2.47 -5.28
CA ILE A 474 -15.79 1.55 -5.43
C ILE A 474 -14.66 2.00 -4.49
N ASN A 475 -14.85 1.76 -3.19
CA ASN A 475 -13.91 2.13 -2.13
C ASN A 475 -12.79 1.07 -2.03
N PHE A 476 -11.55 1.47 -2.30
CA PHE A 476 -10.40 0.57 -2.28
C PHE A 476 -9.16 1.21 -1.66
N TRP A 477 -8.37 0.39 -0.98
CA TRP A 477 -7.00 0.73 -0.59
C TRP A 477 -6.07 -0.19 -1.39
N ALA A 478 -5.17 0.39 -2.17
CA ALA A 478 -4.32 -0.32 -3.13
C ALA A 478 -2.84 -0.14 -2.77
N HIS A 479 -2.08 -1.20 -2.91
CA HIS A 479 -0.63 -1.19 -2.75
C HIS A 479 0.03 -1.42 -4.12
N TYR A 480 1.15 -0.75 -4.37
CA TYR A 480 1.96 -0.93 -5.58
C TYR A 480 3.43 -1.17 -5.25
N ASP A 481 4.06 -2.07 -6.01
CA ASP A 481 5.48 -2.38 -5.89
C ASP A 481 6.12 -2.72 -7.25
N PHE A 482 7.44 -2.53 -7.33
CA PHE A 482 8.24 -2.68 -8.55
C PHE A 482 9.22 -3.85 -8.42
N PHE A 483 9.31 -4.67 -9.46
CA PHE A 483 10.18 -5.85 -9.49
C PHE A 483 11.09 -5.81 -10.70
N ASN A 484 12.38 -6.07 -10.51
CA ASN A 484 13.33 -6.21 -11.61
C ASN A 484 12.94 -7.43 -12.46
N ASN A 485 12.75 -7.21 -13.77
CA ASN A 485 12.38 -8.22 -14.76
C ASN A 485 13.42 -8.34 -15.89
N SER A 486 14.66 -7.87 -15.67
CA SER A 486 15.79 -8.04 -16.58
C SER A 486 15.95 -9.50 -16.99
N GLN A 487 16.15 -9.72 -18.29
CA GLN A 487 16.30 -11.06 -18.84
C GLN A 487 17.64 -11.69 -18.41
N PRO A 488 17.70 -13.02 -18.22
CA PRO A 488 18.96 -13.72 -18.00
C PRO A 488 19.86 -13.65 -19.24
N GLU A 489 21.17 -13.87 -19.08
CA GLU A 489 22.11 -13.88 -20.22
C GLU A 489 21.88 -15.03 -21.23
N GLY A 490 21.10 -16.04 -20.85
CA GLY A 490 20.73 -17.18 -21.70
C GLY A 490 19.31 -17.04 -22.26
N ILE A 491 18.98 -17.88 -23.23
CA ILE A 491 17.67 -17.86 -23.91
C ILE A 491 16.61 -18.38 -22.92
N LYS A 492 15.65 -17.53 -22.51
CA LYS A 492 14.51 -17.99 -21.71
C LYS A 492 13.62 -18.92 -22.56
N THR A 493 13.26 -20.07 -22.00
CA THR A 493 12.32 -21.01 -22.63
C THR A 493 10.90 -20.46 -22.56
N ALA A 494 10.21 -20.42 -23.70
CA ALA A 494 8.79 -20.06 -23.79
C ALA A 494 7.92 -20.95 -22.87
N ASP A 495 6.80 -20.40 -22.39
CA ASP A 495 5.82 -21.07 -21.52
C ASP A 495 6.37 -21.67 -20.22
N THR A 496 7.54 -21.20 -19.77
CA THR A 496 8.13 -21.56 -18.47
C THR A 496 8.24 -20.36 -17.52
N ASP A 497 8.16 -20.62 -16.22
CA ASP A 497 8.41 -19.63 -15.16
C ASP A 497 9.80 -18.99 -15.35
N CYS A 498 10.84 -19.82 -15.48
CA CYS A 498 12.23 -19.42 -15.32
C CYS A 498 13.27 -20.41 -15.91
N ASP A 499 12.90 -21.24 -16.90
CA ASP A 499 13.88 -22.11 -17.55
C ASP A 499 14.72 -21.34 -18.57
N VAL A 500 16.02 -21.61 -18.61
CA VAL A 500 17.01 -20.89 -19.42
C VAL A 500 17.95 -21.87 -20.11
N VAL A 501 18.20 -21.65 -21.40
CA VAL A 501 19.15 -22.41 -22.21
C VAL A 501 20.38 -21.54 -22.52
N TYR A 502 21.57 -22.11 -22.32
CA TYR A 502 22.85 -21.50 -22.65
C TYR A 502 23.55 -22.34 -23.71
N GLU A 503 24.07 -21.70 -24.75
CA GLU A 503 24.79 -22.35 -25.86
C GLU A 503 26.11 -21.62 -26.17
N PRO A 504 27.20 -22.34 -26.52
CA PRO A 504 28.46 -21.70 -26.87
C PRO A 504 28.39 -20.89 -28.16
N ASN A 505 27.34 -21.09 -28.97
CA ASN A 505 27.07 -20.33 -30.20
C ASN A 505 26.70 -18.87 -29.89
N THR A 506 26.07 -18.59 -28.74
CA THR A 506 25.74 -17.22 -28.31
C THR A 506 26.81 -16.66 -27.38
N ARG A 507 27.29 -17.45 -26.40
CA ARG A 507 28.38 -17.04 -25.50
C ARG A 507 29.12 -18.25 -24.91
N ILE A 508 30.45 -18.23 -25.04
CA ILE A 508 31.32 -19.31 -24.51
C ILE A 508 31.43 -19.24 -22.97
N SER A 509 31.29 -18.06 -22.38
CA SER A 509 31.27 -17.88 -20.91
C SER A 509 30.43 -16.68 -20.50
N GLY A 510 29.69 -16.80 -19.39
CA GLY A 510 28.80 -15.75 -18.89
C GLY A 510 28.36 -15.96 -17.44
N GLN A 511 27.44 -15.14 -16.95
CA GLN A 511 26.83 -15.30 -15.64
C GLN A 511 25.59 -16.20 -15.70
N TRP A 512 25.35 -16.96 -14.64
CA TRP A 512 24.09 -17.67 -14.39
C TRP A 512 23.66 -17.42 -12.94
N ILE A 513 22.46 -16.89 -12.78
CA ILE A 513 21.96 -16.30 -11.54
C ILE A 513 20.50 -16.70 -11.38
N SER A 514 20.04 -16.91 -10.14
CA SER A 514 18.61 -17.12 -9.85
C SER A 514 17.77 -15.92 -10.32
N PRO A 515 16.48 -16.08 -10.70
CA PRO A 515 15.70 -15.00 -11.30
C PRO A 515 15.67 -13.73 -10.44
N TYR A 516 15.98 -12.59 -11.07
CA TYR A 516 15.87 -11.25 -10.47
C TYR A 516 14.43 -10.90 -10.09
N ASN A 517 13.47 -11.41 -10.86
CA ASN A 517 12.05 -11.18 -10.63
C ASN A 517 11.55 -12.02 -9.45
N THR A 518 11.58 -11.44 -8.25
CA THR A 518 11.20 -12.14 -7.01
C THR A 518 9.71 -12.48 -6.92
N LEU A 519 8.85 -12.02 -7.85
CA LEU A 519 7.45 -12.46 -7.95
C LEU A 519 7.32 -13.96 -8.26
N LEU A 520 8.30 -14.56 -8.95
CA LEU A 520 8.31 -16.00 -9.23
C LEU A 520 8.32 -16.84 -7.93
N TYR A 521 8.85 -16.28 -6.84
CA TYR A 521 8.83 -16.89 -5.51
C TYR A 521 7.50 -16.69 -4.77
N LYS A 522 6.58 -15.85 -5.24
CA LYS A 522 5.27 -15.63 -4.61
C LYS A 522 4.30 -16.77 -4.95
N ARG A 523 4.50 -17.91 -4.28
CA ARG A 523 3.70 -19.14 -4.41
C ARG A 523 2.55 -19.16 -3.41
N SER A 524 1.43 -19.78 -3.80
CA SER A 524 0.30 -20.12 -2.92
C SER A 524 0.49 -21.53 -2.34
N SER A 525 -0.24 -21.85 -1.27
CA SER A 525 -0.28 -23.20 -0.67
C SER A 525 -0.59 -24.30 -1.69
N ASP A 526 -1.43 -23.97 -2.67
CA ASP A 526 -2.00 -24.92 -3.63
C ASP A 526 -1.19 -24.94 -4.95
N SER A 527 -0.12 -24.16 -5.03
CA SER A 527 0.73 -24.05 -6.23
C SER A 527 1.97 -24.95 -6.13
N SER A 528 2.46 -25.43 -7.26
CA SER A 528 3.65 -26.30 -7.30
C SER A 528 4.95 -25.55 -7.03
N ASP A 529 5.91 -26.24 -6.39
CA ASP A 529 7.29 -25.77 -6.14
C ASP A 529 7.88 -25.03 -7.34
N LEU A 530 8.60 -23.94 -7.07
CA LEU A 530 9.35 -23.24 -8.11
C LEU A 530 10.50 -24.12 -8.58
N LYS A 531 10.53 -24.40 -9.89
CA LYS A 531 11.51 -25.27 -10.55
C LYS A 531 12.07 -24.52 -11.76
N CYS A 532 13.25 -23.92 -11.61
CA CYS A 532 13.95 -23.20 -12.69
C CYS A 532 15.12 -24.05 -13.20
N ARG A 533 15.14 -24.36 -14.50
CA ARG A 533 16.12 -25.25 -15.12
C ARG A 533 17.09 -24.47 -16.01
N TYR A 534 18.37 -24.54 -15.66
CA TYR A 534 19.48 -23.94 -16.40
C TYR A 534 20.17 -25.04 -17.20
N THR A 535 19.95 -25.05 -18.52
CA THR A 535 20.43 -26.09 -19.42
C THR A 535 21.61 -25.55 -20.22
N PHE A 536 22.81 -26.07 -19.94
CA PHE A 536 24.03 -25.71 -20.65
C PHE A 536 24.27 -26.77 -21.74
N GLN A 537 24.15 -26.37 -23.00
CA GLN A 537 24.19 -27.26 -24.17
C GLN A 537 25.47 -27.02 -24.98
N GLY A 538 26.52 -27.80 -24.70
CA GLY A 538 27.81 -27.71 -25.40
C GLY A 538 27.75 -28.28 -26.81
N ASN A 539 28.27 -27.53 -27.78
CA ASN A 539 28.45 -27.98 -29.15
C ASN A 539 29.72 -28.84 -29.23
N ARG A 540 29.58 -30.10 -29.66
CA ARG A 540 30.67 -31.10 -29.73
C ARG A 540 31.89 -30.66 -30.53
N ARG A 541 31.78 -29.63 -31.39
CA ARG A 541 32.92 -29.05 -32.12
C ARG A 541 33.69 -28.00 -31.31
N SER A 542 33.02 -27.22 -30.46
CA SER A 542 33.62 -26.09 -29.72
C SER A 542 34.01 -26.44 -28.28
N SER A 543 33.26 -27.32 -27.63
CA SER A 543 33.41 -27.62 -26.20
C SER A 543 32.86 -29.02 -25.87
N SER A 544 33.62 -29.80 -25.11
CA SER A 544 33.22 -31.16 -24.68
C SER A 544 32.80 -31.25 -23.21
N ARG A 545 32.92 -30.15 -22.45
CA ARG A 545 32.50 -30.04 -21.04
C ARG A 545 31.96 -28.65 -20.69
N VAL A 546 31.27 -28.57 -19.56
CA VAL A 546 30.79 -27.35 -18.92
C VAL A 546 31.42 -27.27 -17.53
N MET A 547 31.93 -26.09 -17.18
CA MET A 547 32.30 -25.72 -15.82
C MET A 547 31.30 -24.67 -15.31
N LEU A 548 30.71 -24.91 -14.15
CA LEU A 548 29.95 -23.90 -13.42
C LEU A 548 30.75 -23.50 -12.17
N THR A 549 30.92 -22.21 -11.94
CA THR A 549 31.45 -21.66 -10.69
C THR A 549 30.32 -20.96 -9.95
N LEU A 550 30.09 -21.29 -8.68
CA LEU A 550 29.17 -20.60 -7.78
C LEU A 550 29.97 -19.65 -6.88
N TYR A 551 29.62 -18.38 -6.87
CA TYR A 551 30.22 -17.36 -6.00
C TYR A 551 29.39 -17.14 -4.72
N SER A 552 28.06 -17.18 -4.83
CA SER A 552 27.14 -17.14 -3.70
C SER A 552 26.01 -18.14 -3.84
N VAL A 553 25.57 -18.68 -2.70
CA VAL A 553 24.35 -19.48 -2.56
C VAL A 553 23.68 -19.05 -1.25
N ASN A 554 22.42 -18.64 -1.32
CA ASN A 554 21.61 -18.13 -0.21
C ASN A 554 20.27 -18.88 -0.17
N LEU A 555 20.35 -20.20 0.07
CA LEU A 555 19.19 -21.06 0.28
C LEU A 555 18.75 -20.93 1.74
N LYS A 556 17.47 -20.66 1.99
CA LYS A 556 16.97 -20.24 3.30
C LYS A 556 16.27 -21.35 4.09
N SER A 557 15.78 -22.42 3.43
CA SER A 557 15.25 -23.61 4.14
C SER A 557 16.37 -24.55 4.61
N VAL A 558 16.26 -24.96 5.87
CA VAL A 558 17.22 -25.81 6.61
C VAL A 558 16.57 -27.15 7.02
N THR A 559 15.49 -27.53 6.34
CA THR A 559 14.71 -28.75 6.64
C THR A 559 15.42 -30.03 6.20
N TYR A 560 15.15 -31.14 6.88
CA TYR A 560 15.51 -32.49 6.43
C TYR A 560 14.26 -33.22 5.91
N PRO A 561 14.27 -33.79 4.69
CA PRO A 561 15.31 -33.62 3.66
C PRO A 561 15.32 -32.19 3.11
N CYS A 562 16.45 -31.75 2.54
CA CYS A 562 16.61 -30.40 1.98
C CYS A 562 15.52 -30.07 0.96
N ALA A 563 14.55 -29.23 1.35
CA ALA A 563 13.41 -28.85 0.52
C ALA A 563 13.82 -27.83 -0.57
N ASP A 564 14.56 -26.80 -0.16
CA ASP A 564 15.22 -25.85 -1.06
C ASP A 564 16.61 -26.37 -1.43
N ARG A 565 16.91 -26.43 -2.72
CA ARG A 565 18.14 -27.05 -3.23
C ARG A 565 18.47 -26.64 -4.67
N LEU A 566 19.75 -26.56 -4.99
CA LEU A 566 20.26 -26.57 -6.35
C LEU A 566 20.64 -28.00 -6.72
N ILE A 567 20.00 -28.58 -7.74
CA ILE A 567 20.22 -29.94 -8.20
C ILE A 567 21.10 -29.90 -9.46
N PHE A 568 22.13 -30.73 -9.52
CA PHE A 568 23.06 -30.83 -10.65
C PHE A 568 23.00 -32.24 -11.24
N ARG A 569 22.86 -32.33 -12.57
CA ARG A 569 22.75 -33.59 -13.30
C ARG A 569 23.50 -33.54 -14.64
N ASP A 570 24.38 -34.50 -14.83
CA ASP A 570 24.97 -34.84 -16.13
C ASP A 570 24.12 -35.91 -16.83
N PHE A 571 24.06 -35.88 -18.16
CA PHE A 571 23.38 -36.89 -18.98
C PHE A 571 23.99 -38.29 -18.88
N LYS A 572 25.29 -38.42 -18.57
CA LYS A 572 25.96 -39.72 -18.34
C LYS A 572 25.99 -40.17 -16.88
N ASN A 573 25.38 -39.41 -15.96
CA ASN A 573 25.38 -39.72 -14.52
C ASN A 573 26.79 -39.80 -13.87
N ASP A 574 27.83 -39.25 -14.51
CA ASP A 574 29.13 -38.93 -13.91
C ASP A 574 29.18 -37.41 -13.68
N LEU A 575 29.40 -36.96 -12.45
CA LEU A 575 29.46 -35.53 -12.08
C LEU A 575 30.57 -35.31 -11.06
N THR A 576 31.32 -34.21 -11.17
CA THR A 576 32.37 -33.86 -10.21
C THR A 576 32.10 -32.48 -9.61
N ILE A 577 31.91 -32.42 -8.28
CA ILE A 577 31.86 -31.17 -7.52
C ILE A 577 33.25 -30.92 -6.92
N LEU A 578 33.71 -29.68 -7.00
CA LEU A 578 35.05 -29.23 -6.70
C LEU A 578 34.97 -28.07 -5.71
N ASP A 579 35.39 -28.29 -4.47
CA ASP A 579 35.47 -27.27 -3.43
C ASP A 579 36.95 -26.91 -3.19
N VAL A 580 37.25 -25.61 -3.21
CA VAL A 580 38.62 -25.07 -3.18
C VAL A 580 39.27 -25.18 -1.78
N ASN A 581 38.48 -25.27 -0.70
CA ASN A 581 38.99 -25.31 0.68
C ASN A 581 38.70 -26.62 1.42
N ALA A 582 38.55 -27.73 0.69
CA ALA A 582 37.92 -28.98 1.13
C ALA A 582 38.69 -29.86 2.16
N ASN A 583 39.49 -29.29 3.06
CA ASN A 583 40.23 -29.97 4.14
C ASN A 583 39.35 -30.77 5.14
N ARG A 584 38.05 -30.92 4.90
CA ARG A 584 37.07 -31.62 5.76
C ARG A 584 36.04 -32.48 5.02
N LEU A 585 36.14 -32.68 3.70
CA LEU A 585 35.22 -33.57 2.98
C LEU A 585 35.52 -35.06 3.26
N LYS A 586 35.18 -35.52 4.46
CA LYS A 586 35.02 -36.95 4.75
C LYS A 586 33.96 -37.53 3.82
N ALA A 587 34.29 -38.66 3.20
CA ALA A 587 33.36 -39.49 2.45
C ALA A 587 32.39 -40.23 3.39
N THR A 588 31.58 -39.48 4.14
CA THR A 588 30.47 -39.97 4.97
C THR A 588 29.18 -39.60 4.27
N GLY A 589 28.45 -40.60 3.80
CA GLY A 589 27.38 -40.41 2.83
C GLY A 589 26.16 -39.68 3.40
N ASN A 590 25.75 -38.62 2.70
CA ASN A 590 24.32 -38.37 2.47
C ASN A 590 24.04 -37.70 1.12
N TYR A 591 24.75 -38.17 0.08
CA TYR A 591 24.21 -38.15 -1.27
C TYR A 591 23.06 -39.17 -1.33
N THR A 592 21.81 -38.73 -1.47
CA THR A 592 20.67 -39.64 -1.66
C THR A 592 20.71 -40.24 -3.08
N SER A 593 21.48 -41.31 -3.21
CA SER A 593 21.89 -41.90 -4.49
C SER A 593 20.72 -42.38 -5.34
N THR A 594 20.65 -41.84 -6.55
CA THR A 594 20.06 -42.53 -7.72
C THR A 594 20.98 -42.35 -8.93
N ARG A 595 22.28 -42.65 -8.75
CA ARG A 595 23.40 -42.56 -9.72
C ARG A 595 23.49 -41.22 -10.46
N GLY A 596 24.45 -40.36 -10.07
CA GLY A 596 24.87 -39.21 -10.89
C GLY A 596 24.08 -37.91 -10.76
N LYS A 597 23.42 -37.70 -9.62
CA LYS A 597 22.77 -36.43 -9.25
C LYS A 597 23.48 -35.87 -8.02
N GLY A 598 23.99 -34.65 -8.11
CA GLY A 598 24.43 -33.87 -6.96
C GLY A 598 23.35 -32.89 -6.52
N TYR A 599 23.36 -32.45 -5.27
CA TYR A 599 22.60 -31.26 -4.86
C TYR A 599 23.30 -30.47 -3.76
N LEU A 600 23.03 -29.16 -3.76
CA LEU A 600 23.49 -28.19 -2.78
C LEU A 600 22.30 -27.60 -2.01
N CYS A 601 22.39 -27.51 -0.69
CA CYS A 601 21.39 -26.95 0.22
C CYS A 601 22.02 -26.40 1.51
N GLN A 602 21.27 -25.58 2.24
CA GLN A 602 21.80 -24.78 3.35
C GLN A 602 22.42 -25.59 4.49
N LEU A 603 21.91 -26.80 4.75
CA LEU A 603 22.46 -27.73 5.74
C LEU A 603 23.93 -28.09 5.47
N GLN A 604 24.36 -28.18 4.20
CA GLN A 604 25.76 -28.54 3.85
C GLN A 604 26.73 -27.37 4.11
N PHE A 605 26.29 -26.13 3.93
CA PHE A 605 27.08 -24.96 4.29
C PHE A 605 27.17 -24.81 5.81
N GLN A 606 26.05 -24.96 6.53
CA GLN A 606 26.04 -24.90 8.00
C GLN A 606 26.83 -26.03 8.68
N SER A 607 26.88 -27.23 8.11
CA SER A 607 27.70 -28.32 8.64
C SER A 607 29.20 -28.19 8.31
N GLY A 608 29.60 -27.18 7.51
CA GLY A 608 30.96 -27.00 7.04
C GLY A 608 31.41 -28.06 6.02
N ASN A 609 30.48 -28.65 5.27
CA ASN A 609 30.76 -29.65 4.23
C ASN A 609 31.11 -29.03 2.88
N LEU A 610 30.88 -27.72 2.69
CA LEU A 610 31.11 -27.02 1.43
C LEU A 610 31.50 -25.55 1.68
N SER A 611 32.57 -25.08 1.03
CA SER A 611 32.94 -23.67 0.95
C SER A 611 32.52 -23.02 -0.38
N LEU A 612 32.68 -21.70 -0.47
CA LEU A 612 32.52 -20.93 -1.70
C LEU A 612 33.85 -20.21 -2.02
N PRO A 613 34.25 -20.09 -3.30
CA PRO A 613 33.50 -20.49 -4.50
C PRO A 613 33.56 -22.00 -4.76
N ALA A 614 32.39 -22.60 -5.01
CA ALA A 614 32.27 -24.02 -5.38
C ALA A 614 32.21 -24.16 -6.90
N ARG A 615 32.89 -25.15 -7.47
CA ARG A 615 32.86 -25.45 -8.92
C ARG A 615 32.18 -26.80 -9.18
N VAL A 616 31.50 -26.92 -10.32
CA VAL A 616 30.85 -28.14 -10.78
C VAL A 616 31.27 -28.40 -12.22
N LEU A 617 31.88 -29.57 -12.45
CA LEU A 617 32.43 -29.99 -13.74
C LEU A 617 31.62 -31.18 -14.29
N SER A 618 31.20 -31.08 -15.55
CA SER A 618 30.55 -32.18 -16.27
C SER A 618 31.55 -33.18 -16.88
N SER A 619 31.05 -34.38 -17.13
CA SER A 619 31.69 -35.44 -17.92
C SER A 619 31.26 -35.44 -19.40
N THR A 620 30.17 -34.74 -19.72
CA THR A 620 29.65 -34.56 -21.08
C THR A 620 29.55 -33.08 -21.46
N PRO A 621 29.39 -32.73 -22.75
CA PRO A 621 29.17 -31.34 -23.16
C PRO A 621 27.87 -30.72 -22.63
N ASN A 622 26.96 -31.51 -22.04
CA ASN A 622 25.66 -31.02 -21.59
C ASN A 622 25.52 -31.14 -20.07
N LEU A 623 25.15 -30.05 -19.41
CA LEU A 623 24.95 -30.01 -17.96
C LEU A 623 23.60 -29.37 -17.63
N LEU A 624 22.85 -29.99 -16.72
CA LEU A 624 21.61 -29.45 -16.19
C LEU A 624 21.83 -29.04 -14.73
N ALA A 625 21.64 -27.75 -14.43
CA ALA A 625 21.41 -27.28 -13.08
C ALA A 625 19.92 -26.94 -12.91
N ALA A 626 19.34 -27.17 -11.73
CA ALA A 626 17.95 -26.84 -11.45
C ALA A 626 17.77 -26.29 -10.03
N LEU A 627 17.22 -25.09 -9.92
CA LEU A 627 16.78 -24.51 -8.65
C LEU A 627 15.41 -25.09 -8.28
N HIS A 628 15.31 -25.62 -7.06
CA HIS A 628 14.09 -26.13 -6.46
C HIS A 628 13.81 -25.34 -5.17
N ILE A 629 12.62 -24.73 -5.05
CA ILE A 629 12.18 -24.04 -3.83
C ILE A 629 10.76 -24.49 -3.46
N ASP A 630 10.59 -24.89 -2.20
CA ASP A 630 9.33 -25.37 -1.61
C ASP A 630 8.23 -24.30 -1.68
N ALA A 631 7.09 -24.63 -2.31
CA ALA A 631 5.99 -23.68 -2.49
C ALA A 631 5.45 -23.12 -1.17
N LEU A 632 5.41 -23.95 -0.11
CA LEU A 632 4.86 -23.58 1.20
C LEU A 632 5.64 -22.42 1.87
N ARG A 633 6.93 -22.25 1.54
CA ARG A 633 7.82 -21.27 2.17
C ARG A 633 8.48 -20.30 1.19
N SER A 634 8.30 -20.51 -0.11
CA SER A 634 8.83 -19.65 -1.17
C SER A 634 8.50 -18.16 -0.93
N THR A 635 7.24 -17.87 -0.60
CA THR A 635 6.74 -16.51 -0.35
C THR A 635 7.27 -15.89 0.95
N SER A 636 7.44 -16.68 2.02
CA SER A 636 7.92 -16.15 3.31
C SER A 636 9.44 -15.99 3.38
N LEU A 637 10.19 -16.66 2.50
CA LEU A 637 11.65 -16.65 2.50
C LEU A 637 12.28 -15.84 1.36
N TYR A 638 11.72 -15.85 0.15
CA TYR A 638 12.40 -15.33 -1.06
C TYR A 638 11.68 -14.19 -1.79
N PHE A 639 10.37 -14.01 -1.61
CA PHE A 639 9.66 -12.84 -2.11
C PHE A 639 10.23 -11.56 -1.46
N LYS A 640 10.42 -10.49 -2.27
CA LYS A 640 11.12 -9.25 -1.88
C LYS A 640 12.55 -9.43 -1.29
N SER A 641 13.19 -10.59 -1.51
CA SER A 641 14.60 -10.80 -1.11
C SER A 641 15.55 -9.89 -1.91
N SER A 642 16.34 -9.05 -1.22
CA SER A 642 17.29 -8.12 -1.83
C SER A 642 18.52 -8.77 -2.47
N SER A 643 18.76 -10.05 -2.20
CA SER A 643 19.86 -10.84 -2.77
C SER A 643 19.34 -12.05 -3.56
N PRO A 644 20.01 -12.42 -4.67
CA PRO A 644 19.68 -13.63 -5.42
C PRO A 644 19.94 -14.90 -4.60
N VAL A 645 19.17 -15.95 -4.88
CA VAL A 645 19.28 -17.27 -4.25
C VAL A 645 20.61 -17.94 -4.60
N PHE A 646 21.16 -17.66 -5.78
CA PHE A 646 22.56 -17.95 -6.10
C PHE A 646 23.08 -17.02 -7.19
N ASN A 647 24.40 -16.84 -7.22
CA ASN A 647 25.13 -16.15 -8.28
C ASN A 647 26.35 -16.99 -8.68
N GLY A 648 26.56 -17.17 -9.98
CA GLY A 648 27.69 -17.92 -10.54
C GLY A 648 28.07 -17.50 -11.96
N ARG A 649 29.15 -18.11 -12.44
CA ARG A 649 29.65 -18.06 -13.82
C ARG A 649 29.55 -19.44 -14.46
N TYR A 650 29.26 -19.49 -15.76
CA TYR A 650 29.42 -20.69 -16.58
C TYR A 650 30.55 -20.47 -17.60
N ASP A 651 31.27 -21.54 -17.91
CA ASP A 651 32.30 -21.60 -18.92
C ASP A 651 32.15 -22.90 -19.72
N PHE A 652 31.98 -22.80 -21.05
CA PHE A 652 32.08 -23.92 -21.97
C PHE A 652 33.56 -24.23 -22.22
N ILE A 653 34.03 -25.36 -21.72
CA ILE A 653 35.45 -25.70 -21.65
C ILE A 653 35.77 -27.02 -22.39
N HIS A 654 37.05 -27.39 -22.38
CA HIS A 654 37.60 -28.53 -23.12
C HIS A 654 37.23 -28.50 -24.62
N PRO A 655 37.76 -27.53 -25.41
CA PRO A 655 37.62 -27.55 -26.86
C PRO A 655 38.20 -28.83 -27.46
N LEU A 656 37.36 -29.64 -28.09
CA LEU A 656 37.71 -31.00 -28.52
C LEU A 656 38.87 -31.01 -29.54
N TYR A 657 38.99 -29.95 -30.35
CA TYR A 657 40.04 -29.79 -31.36
C TYR A 657 41.42 -29.41 -30.79
N ILE A 658 41.50 -28.97 -29.52
CA ILE A 658 42.77 -28.65 -28.85
C ILE A 658 43.06 -29.68 -27.75
N CYS A 659 42.11 -29.91 -26.85
CA CYS A 659 42.29 -30.75 -25.67
C CYS A 659 42.16 -32.27 -25.97
N GLY A 660 41.72 -32.64 -27.17
CA GLY A 660 41.49 -34.03 -27.57
C GLY A 660 40.24 -34.63 -26.91
N SER A 661 40.29 -35.92 -26.56
CA SER A 661 39.19 -36.60 -25.86
C SER A 661 39.19 -36.27 -24.37
N PRO A 662 38.05 -35.86 -23.76
CA PRO A 662 37.94 -35.66 -22.32
C PRO A 662 38.09 -36.95 -21.49
N ARG A 663 38.04 -38.11 -22.15
CA ARG A 663 38.44 -39.42 -21.60
C ARG A 663 39.50 -40.03 -22.52
N PRO A 664 40.80 -39.88 -22.24
CA PRO A 664 41.85 -40.55 -23.00
C PRO A 664 41.82 -42.05 -22.73
N ASN A 665 42.26 -42.86 -23.70
CA ASN A 665 42.47 -44.29 -23.45
C ASN A 665 43.77 -44.47 -22.66
N VAL A 666 43.66 -44.84 -21.38
CA VAL A 666 44.79 -44.97 -20.46
C VAL A 666 45.36 -46.40 -20.51
N THR A 667 46.47 -46.58 -21.22
CA THR A 667 47.37 -47.74 -21.08
C THR A 667 48.30 -47.55 -19.87
N VAL A 668 49.03 -48.60 -19.47
CA VAL A 668 49.92 -48.60 -18.28
C VAL A 668 50.91 -47.43 -18.32
N ASP A 669 51.50 -47.20 -19.49
CA ASP A 669 52.24 -45.99 -19.84
C ASP A 669 51.49 -45.24 -20.95
N GLY A 670 51.67 -43.93 -21.04
CA GLY A 670 51.05 -43.13 -22.09
C GLY A 670 51.38 -41.63 -22.04
N VAL A 671 51.02 -40.92 -23.12
CA VAL A 671 51.31 -39.50 -23.30
C VAL A 671 50.13 -38.80 -23.98
N ILE A 672 49.71 -37.65 -23.45
CA ILE A 672 48.82 -36.69 -24.10
C ILE A 672 49.65 -35.46 -24.44
N ASN A 673 49.80 -35.19 -25.74
CA ASN A 673 50.35 -33.95 -26.25
C ASN A 673 49.19 -32.99 -26.55
N LEU A 674 49.18 -31.80 -25.95
CA LEU A 674 48.41 -30.69 -26.52
C LEU A 674 49.08 -30.23 -27.81
N PRO A 675 48.31 -29.89 -28.88
CA PRO A 675 48.88 -29.31 -30.08
C PRO A 675 49.42 -27.91 -29.77
N GLN A 676 50.49 -27.52 -30.46
CA GLN A 676 51.01 -26.16 -30.39
C GLN A 676 49.93 -25.18 -30.88
N TYR A 677 49.54 -24.25 -30.02
CA TYR A 677 48.67 -23.15 -30.40
C TYR A 677 49.50 -22.09 -31.14
N PHE A 678 49.08 -21.76 -32.36
CA PHE A 678 49.57 -20.62 -33.13
C PHE A 678 48.39 -19.66 -33.29
N GLU A 679 48.61 -18.36 -33.05
CA GLU A 679 47.56 -17.34 -33.14
C GLU A 679 47.30 -16.93 -34.59
N ASP A 680 46.02 -16.72 -34.90
CA ASP A 680 45.55 -15.56 -35.67
C ASP A 680 44.80 -14.64 -34.67
N GLU A 681 44.68 -13.35 -34.99
CA GLU A 681 44.77 -12.28 -33.97
C GLU A 681 43.62 -12.09 -32.93
N ASP A 682 44.00 -11.38 -31.86
CA ASP A 682 43.21 -10.39 -31.11
C ASP A 682 42.17 -10.77 -30.05
N LYS A 683 41.79 -12.05 -29.83
CA LYS A 683 41.00 -12.43 -28.62
C LYS A 683 41.42 -13.72 -27.93
N ILE A 684 42.50 -13.63 -27.14
CA ILE A 684 42.96 -14.72 -26.26
C ILE A 684 41.93 -15.01 -25.16
N SER A 685 41.12 -16.05 -25.35
CA SER A 685 40.32 -16.64 -24.29
C SER A 685 41.16 -17.69 -23.52
N PRO A 686 41.12 -17.74 -22.18
CA PRO A 686 41.93 -18.68 -21.42
C PRO A 686 41.48 -20.12 -21.67
N LEU A 687 42.39 -20.95 -22.21
CA LEU A 687 42.10 -22.33 -22.57
C LEU A 687 42.05 -23.20 -21.31
N ILE A 688 40.91 -23.83 -21.06
CA ILE A 688 40.73 -24.79 -19.97
C ILE A 688 40.50 -26.19 -20.57
N CYS A 689 41.48 -27.07 -20.40
CA CYS A 689 41.37 -28.50 -20.68
C CYS A 689 41.14 -29.27 -19.37
N ALA A 690 40.36 -30.37 -19.43
CA ALA A 690 40.02 -31.18 -18.28
C ALA A 690 39.79 -32.66 -18.66
N TRP A 691 40.58 -33.59 -18.11
CA TRP A 691 40.56 -35.01 -18.49
C TRP A 691 40.18 -35.92 -17.30
N ASP A 692 39.30 -36.90 -17.52
CA ASP A 692 39.04 -37.96 -16.54
C ASP A 692 40.01 -39.12 -16.83
N PHE A 693 40.88 -39.44 -15.88
CA PHE A 693 41.71 -40.64 -15.91
C PHE A 693 41.02 -41.74 -15.08
N VAL A 694 40.83 -42.92 -15.67
CA VAL A 694 40.25 -44.09 -15.01
C VAL A 694 41.32 -45.17 -14.91
N ILE A 695 41.96 -45.28 -13.75
CA ILE A 695 43.04 -46.24 -13.52
C ILE A 695 42.41 -47.60 -13.18
N GLN A 696 42.68 -48.59 -14.03
CA GLN A 696 42.30 -49.99 -13.82
C GLN A 696 43.56 -50.80 -13.49
N ARG A 697 43.46 -51.70 -12.50
CA ARG A 697 44.57 -52.59 -12.14
C ARG A 697 44.60 -53.80 -13.09
N GLU A 698 45.75 -54.08 -13.72
CA GLU A 698 45.95 -55.37 -14.39
C GLU A 698 45.92 -56.52 -13.37
N ASN A 699 45.23 -57.60 -13.69
CA ASN A 699 45.12 -58.81 -12.84
C ASN A 699 46.38 -59.71 -12.89
N LYS A 700 47.58 -59.13 -12.98
CA LYS A 700 48.84 -59.88 -12.82
C LYS A 700 49.10 -60.13 -11.33
N ARG A 701 49.20 -61.40 -10.93
CA ARG A 701 49.66 -61.81 -9.60
C ARG A 701 51.17 -61.58 -9.47
N ILE A 702 51.57 -60.38 -9.07
CA ILE A 702 52.94 -60.11 -8.63
C ILE A 702 53.16 -60.85 -7.31
N ALA A 703 54.19 -61.69 -7.25
CA ALA A 703 54.54 -62.49 -6.09
C ALA A 703 55.50 -61.74 -5.15
N GLY A 704 55.00 -60.64 -4.57
CA GLY A 704 55.74 -59.77 -3.66
C GLY A 704 54.80 -58.78 -2.97
N ASN A 705 55.28 -58.13 -1.90
CA ASN A 705 54.50 -57.11 -1.20
C ASN A 705 54.63 -55.72 -1.88
N GLU A 706 54.85 -55.73 -3.19
CA GLU A 706 55.19 -54.56 -4.00
C GLU A 706 53.95 -53.75 -4.34
N THR A 707 54.07 -52.45 -4.11
CA THR A 707 52.98 -51.48 -4.11
C THR A 707 53.17 -50.54 -5.30
N ALA A 708 52.97 -51.09 -6.50
CA ALA A 708 53.15 -50.38 -7.76
C ALA A 708 52.39 -49.03 -7.75
N ALA A 709 53.15 -47.93 -7.74
CA ALA A 709 52.65 -46.57 -7.62
C ALA A 709 52.68 -45.91 -9.00
N MET A 710 51.62 -45.20 -9.37
CA MET A 710 51.55 -44.57 -10.69
C MET A 710 52.06 -43.13 -10.57
N THR A 711 53.03 -42.73 -11.38
CA THR A 711 53.49 -41.33 -11.44
C THR A 711 52.79 -40.61 -12.57
N LEU A 712 52.27 -39.41 -12.28
CA LEU A 712 51.73 -38.47 -13.26
C LEU A 712 52.73 -37.34 -13.43
N ASN A 713 53.34 -37.25 -14.61
CA ASN A 713 54.33 -36.25 -14.95
C ASN A 713 53.71 -35.22 -15.89
N ILE A 714 53.83 -33.94 -15.57
CA ILE A 714 53.36 -32.84 -16.42
C ILE A 714 54.55 -31.99 -16.82
N GLU A 715 54.88 -32.05 -18.12
CA GLU A 715 55.90 -31.23 -18.76
C GLU A 715 55.20 -30.09 -19.53
N VAL A 716 55.61 -28.84 -19.28
CA VAL A 716 55.17 -27.65 -20.01
C VAL A 716 56.39 -27.04 -20.70
N SER A 717 56.41 -27.13 -22.02
CA SER A 717 57.46 -26.57 -22.87
C SER A 717 57.06 -25.18 -23.41
N GLY A 718 57.97 -24.22 -23.29
CA GLY A 718 57.81 -22.82 -23.66
C GLY A 718 59.04 -21.99 -23.24
N LEU A 719 59.16 -20.76 -23.73
CA LEU A 719 60.30 -19.88 -23.44
C LEU A 719 60.08 -19.07 -22.16
N LEU A 720 60.44 -19.64 -21.01
CA LEU A 720 60.29 -19.00 -19.69
C LEU A 720 61.54 -19.21 -18.82
N ASN A 721 62.05 -18.13 -18.23
CA ASN A 721 63.15 -18.20 -17.25
C ASN A 721 62.61 -18.67 -15.89
N LEU A 722 63.08 -19.84 -15.44
CA LEU A 722 62.63 -20.48 -14.21
C LEU A 722 63.53 -20.13 -13.02
N THR A 723 62.97 -19.46 -12.00
CA THR A 723 63.61 -19.29 -10.69
C THR A 723 62.70 -19.80 -9.58
N ARG A 724 63.21 -20.80 -8.82
CA ARG A 724 62.59 -21.46 -7.64
C ARG A 724 61.46 -22.45 -7.98
N VAL A 725 61.58 -23.66 -7.45
CA VAL A 725 60.56 -24.72 -7.48
C VAL A 725 60.15 -25.01 -6.03
N GLN A 726 58.85 -24.98 -5.72
CA GLN A 726 58.34 -25.51 -4.45
C GLN A 726 58.16 -27.04 -4.53
N LYS A 727 58.54 -27.74 -3.46
CA LYS A 727 58.50 -29.20 -3.40
C LYS A 727 57.08 -29.66 -3.04
N ILE A 728 56.36 -30.15 -4.06
CA ILE A 728 54.93 -30.51 -3.97
C ILE A 728 54.72 -31.79 -3.12
N SER A 729 53.65 -31.80 -2.33
CA SER A 729 53.20 -32.96 -1.54
C SER A 729 52.31 -33.92 -2.36
N GLN A 730 52.19 -35.16 -1.90
CA GLN A 730 51.64 -36.29 -2.65
C GLN A 730 50.14 -36.12 -2.98
N CYS A 731 49.72 -36.61 -4.15
CA CYS A 731 48.30 -36.63 -4.51
C CYS A 731 47.58 -37.75 -3.76
N GLY A 732 46.80 -37.39 -2.74
CA GLY A 732 46.01 -38.35 -1.95
C GLY A 732 46.30 -38.37 -0.45
N ASP A 733 46.79 -37.29 0.14
CA ASP A 733 46.69 -37.08 1.60
C ASP A 733 45.27 -37.41 2.10
N PRO A 734 45.06 -38.03 3.28
CA PRO A 734 43.77 -38.62 3.65
C PRO A 734 42.57 -37.66 3.65
N ASN A 735 42.83 -36.35 3.64
CA ASN A 735 41.84 -35.27 3.64
C ASN A 735 41.29 -34.92 2.23
N GLY A 736 41.95 -35.35 1.15
CA GLY A 736 41.43 -35.21 -0.23
C GLY A 736 41.73 -33.88 -0.93
N ASN A 737 42.95 -33.36 -0.74
CA ASN A 737 43.32 -32.00 -1.16
C ASN A 737 43.44 -31.84 -2.69
N SER A 738 43.07 -30.66 -3.17
CA SER A 738 43.55 -30.12 -4.45
C SER A 738 45.01 -29.68 -4.35
N VAL A 739 45.77 -29.83 -5.44
CA VAL A 739 47.14 -29.32 -5.55
C VAL A 739 47.15 -28.20 -6.59
N GLU A 740 47.41 -26.97 -6.15
CA GLU A 740 47.68 -25.84 -7.04
C GLU A 740 49.18 -25.78 -7.35
N VAL A 741 49.53 -25.88 -8.63
CA VAL A 741 50.91 -25.87 -9.13
C VAL A 741 51.15 -24.58 -9.90
N ALA A 742 51.84 -23.63 -9.29
CA ALA A 742 52.24 -22.39 -9.96
C ALA A 742 53.23 -22.69 -11.11
N VAL A 743 52.89 -22.22 -12.30
CA VAL A 743 53.78 -22.26 -13.48
C VAL A 743 54.36 -20.85 -13.65
N PRO A 744 55.68 -20.63 -13.44
CA PRO A 744 56.26 -19.30 -13.55
C PRO A 744 56.00 -18.67 -14.92
N GLY A 745 55.59 -17.40 -14.95
CA GLY A 745 55.12 -16.72 -16.17
C GLY A 745 53.61 -16.82 -16.45
N ASN A 746 52.86 -17.59 -15.64
CA ASN A 746 51.40 -17.63 -15.67
C ASN A 746 50.85 -17.17 -14.30
N GLU A 747 50.04 -16.12 -14.26
CA GLU A 747 49.59 -15.47 -13.01
C GLU A 747 48.64 -16.33 -12.15
N ILE A 748 48.21 -17.50 -12.64
CA ILE A 748 47.28 -18.40 -11.95
C ILE A 748 47.79 -19.85 -12.06
N PRO A 749 47.83 -20.64 -10.96
CA PRO A 749 48.33 -22.01 -10.97
C PRO A 749 47.46 -23.01 -11.76
N LEU A 750 48.08 -24.13 -12.16
CA LEU A 750 47.40 -25.35 -12.59
C LEU A 750 46.68 -26.01 -11.40
N LEU A 751 45.51 -26.62 -11.61
CA LEU A 751 44.72 -27.22 -10.53
C LEU A 751 44.55 -28.74 -10.71
N LEU A 752 45.26 -29.51 -9.91
CA LEU A 752 45.20 -30.98 -9.89
C LEU A 752 44.27 -31.50 -8.79
N LEU A 753 43.37 -32.42 -9.16
CA LEU A 753 42.27 -32.87 -8.31
C LEU A 753 42.22 -34.41 -8.28
N CYS A 754 42.74 -34.98 -7.19
CA CYS A 754 42.87 -36.42 -6.98
C CYS A 754 41.75 -36.94 -6.06
N THR A 755 40.70 -37.53 -6.63
CA THR A 755 39.54 -38.03 -5.87
C THR A 755 39.78 -39.41 -5.24
N LYS A 756 39.31 -39.57 -4.00
CA LYS A 756 39.47 -40.78 -3.18
C LYS A 756 38.50 -41.90 -3.61
N PRO A 757 38.89 -43.19 -3.57
CA PRO A 757 37.99 -44.30 -3.90
C PRO A 757 36.94 -44.56 -2.78
N GLU A 758 35.72 -44.93 -3.18
CA GLU A 758 34.61 -45.26 -2.26
C GLU A 758 34.70 -46.70 -1.73
N ARG A 759 34.70 -46.91 -0.40
CA ARG A 759 34.23 -48.14 0.29
C ARG A 759 33.77 -47.85 1.74
N HIS A 760 33.07 -48.83 2.31
CA HIS A 760 32.38 -48.82 3.61
C HIS A 760 33.29 -48.56 4.85
N ASN A 761 32.66 -47.91 5.85
CA ASN A 761 32.91 -47.94 7.31
C ASN A 761 34.24 -47.38 7.90
N ASP A 762 34.15 -46.13 8.37
CA ASP A 762 34.47 -45.61 9.73
C ASP A 762 35.88 -45.64 10.41
N PHE A 763 35.96 -44.77 11.45
CA PHE A 763 36.91 -44.65 12.59
C PHE A 763 38.29 -43.94 12.46
N TYR A 764 38.36 -42.72 13.03
CA TYR A 764 39.38 -42.17 14.00
C TYR A 764 40.90 -42.05 13.60
N LYS A 765 41.76 -41.14 14.12
CA LYS A 765 41.65 -39.81 14.78
C LYS A 765 43.06 -39.14 14.94
N GLY A 766 43.20 -37.81 14.78
CA GLY A 766 44.39 -37.01 15.24
C GLY A 766 45.54 -36.80 14.24
N ILE A 767 46.50 -35.84 14.38
CA ILE A 767 46.70 -34.70 15.33
C ILE A 767 47.46 -33.53 14.64
N ARG A 768 46.83 -32.34 14.60
CA ARG A 768 47.27 -30.95 14.98
C ARG A 768 48.58 -30.27 14.48
N LEU A 769 48.47 -28.92 14.36
CA LEU A 769 49.51 -27.84 14.22
C LEU A 769 49.94 -27.51 12.76
N ARG A 770 50.21 -26.24 12.36
CA ARG A 770 49.97 -24.89 12.95
C ARG A 770 49.77 -23.80 11.84
N GLU A 771 50.18 -22.54 12.08
CA GLU A 771 50.04 -21.32 11.26
C GLU A 771 51.40 -20.58 11.14
N GLY A 772 51.57 -19.73 10.13
CA GLY A 772 52.68 -18.76 9.99
C GLY A 772 52.97 -18.36 8.55
N PHE A 773 53.19 -17.06 8.29
CA PHE A 773 53.56 -16.48 6.98
C PHE A 773 54.62 -15.37 7.17
N ASP A 774 55.12 -14.85 6.04
CA ASP A 774 55.83 -13.56 5.84
C ASP A 774 57.40 -13.51 5.83
N ASP A 775 57.88 -12.85 4.76
CA ASP A 775 59.07 -11.96 4.57
C ASP A 775 60.56 -12.40 4.50
N LEU A 776 61.34 -11.44 3.93
CA LEU A 776 62.79 -11.21 3.76
C LEU A 776 63.62 -11.79 2.57
N ASP A 777 63.99 -10.85 1.68
CA ASP A 777 65.33 -10.39 1.23
C ASP A 777 66.47 -11.29 0.65
N ILE A 778 66.83 -10.93 -0.61
CA ILE A 778 68.14 -10.46 -1.15
C ILE A 778 69.47 -10.98 -0.55
N MET A 779 70.27 -11.69 -1.38
CA MET A 779 71.74 -11.59 -1.65
C MET A 779 72.32 -12.97 -2.11
N LYS A 780 73.48 -13.13 -2.77
CA LYS A 780 74.22 -12.39 -3.83
C LYS A 780 75.46 -13.27 -4.21
N GLU A 781 75.81 -13.41 -5.50
CA GLU A 781 77.10 -14.02 -6.01
C GLU A 781 77.34 -15.52 -5.66
N THR A 782 78.03 -16.41 -6.41
CA THR A 782 78.68 -16.50 -7.76
C THR A 782 78.73 -18.03 -8.14
N HIS A 783 79.40 -18.63 -9.16
CA HIS A 783 80.48 -18.25 -10.11
C HIS A 783 80.46 -19.13 -11.40
N TYR A 784 81.51 -18.94 -12.21
CA TYR A 784 82.08 -19.68 -13.38
C TYR A 784 82.40 -21.19 -13.16
N GLN A 785 82.64 -22.08 -14.17
CA GLN A 785 82.39 -22.11 -15.64
C GLN A 785 82.49 -23.59 -16.18
N PRO A 786 82.96 -24.00 -17.41
CA PRO A 786 82.31 -25.06 -18.20
C PRO A 786 83.22 -26.33 -18.40
N ASP A 787 83.07 -27.28 -19.35
CA ASP A 787 82.18 -27.46 -20.52
C ASP A 787 82.07 -28.96 -20.93
N VAL A 788 80.95 -29.39 -21.53
CA VAL A 788 80.85 -30.49 -22.52
C VAL A 788 79.63 -30.22 -23.43
N ASN A 789 79.83 -30.27 -24.75
CA ASN A 789 78.79 -30.05 -25.76
C ASN A 789 78.06 -31.36 -26.16
N TYR A 790 76.73 -31.29 -26.33
CA TYR A 790 75.89 -32.34 -26.95
C TYR A 790 74.64 -31.71 -27.60
N ASP A 791 74.23 -32.27 -28.74
CA ASP A 791 73.17 -31.73 -29.61
C ASP A 791 71.74 -31.75 -29.04
N TYR A 792 70.86 -31.00 -29.73
CA TYR A 792 69.45 -30.71 -29.43
C TYR A 792 69.22 -29.81 -28.21
N ILE A 793 68.98 -28.52 -28.51
CA ILE A 793 68.79 -27.45 -27.53
C ILE A 793 67.56 -27.72 -26.65
N LYS A 794 67.80 -27.92 -25.35
CA LYS A 794 66.76 -27.91 -24.32
C LYS A 794 66.19 -26.50 -24.15
N SER A 795 64.95 -26.27 -24.60
CA SER A 795 64.17 -25.14 -24.09
C SER A 795 63.91 -25.32 -22.59
N PRO A 796 63.93 -24.25 -21.76
CA PRO A 796 63.70 -24.34 -20.31
C PRO A 796 62.22 -24.63 -19.97
N GLY A 797 61.83 -25.90 -20.10
CA GLY A 797 60.50 -26.37 -19.73
C GLY A 797 60.32 -26.60 -18.23
N PHE A 798 59.11 -26.35 -17.73
CA PHE A 798 58.70 -26.75 -16.40
C PHE A 798 58.31 -28.24 -16.41
N SER A 799 58.79 -29.03 -15.45
CA SER A 799 58.39 -30.43 -15.28
C SER A 799 58.07 -30.72 -13.81
N THR A 800 56.98 -31.42 -13.55
CA THR A 800 56.57 -31.85 -12.21
C THR A 800 56.05 -33.28 -12.22
N SER A 801 56.40 -34.05 -11.19
CA SER A 801 56.07 -35.48 -11.04
C SER A 801 55.26 -35.71 -9.76
N LEU A 802 54.02 -36.16 -9.91
CA LEU A 802 53.08 -36.44 -8.81
C LEU A 802 52.89 -37.95 -8.62
N PRO A 803 53.26 -38.53 -7.46
CA PRO A 803 52.95 -39.92 -7.15
C PRO A 803 51.47 -40.08 -6.79
N LEU A 804 50.85 -41.12 -7.34
CA LEU A 804 49.49 -41.58 -7.05
C LEU A 804 49.55 -42.86 -6.19
N PHE A 805 48.72 -42.90 -5.15
CA PHE A 805 48.79 -43.90 -4.08
C PHE A 805 48.60 -45.37 -4.53
N PRO A 806 49.46 -46.29 -4.08
CA PRO A 806 49.24 -47.73 -4.26
C PRO A 806 48.39 -48.32 -3.12
N THR A 807 47.11 -48.65 -3.38
CA THR A 807 46.21 -49.22 -2.37
C THR A 807 45.38 -50.40 -2.88
N LYS A 808 44.76 -51.17 -1.97
CA LYS A 808 44.05 -52.44 -2.24
C LYS A 808 42.69 -52.30 -2.96
N LEU A 809 42.41 -51.18 -3.63
CA LEU A 809 41.11 -50.89 -4.26
C LEU A 809 41.18 -50.95 -5.80
N PRO A 810 40.16 -51.49 -6.49
CA PRO A 810 40.30 -51.96 -7.89
C PRO A 810 40.27 -50.85 -8.95
N HIS A 811 39.69 -49.69 -8.65
CA HIS A 811 39.50 -48.59 -9.59
C HIS A 811 39.74 -47.25 -8.90
N HIS A 812 40.47 -46.35 -9.57
CA HIS A 812 40.60 -44.95 -9.18
C HIS A 812 40.14 -44.05 -10.32
N LYS A 813 39.49 -42.92 -9.97
CA LYS A 813 39.24 -41.80 -10.89
C LYS A 813 40.11 -40.62 -10.44
N ALA A 814 40.71 -39.91 -11.38
CA ALA A 814 41.37 -38.63 -11.16
C ALA A 814 40.95 -37.63 -12.24
N VAL A 815 40.89 -36.35 -11.91
CA VAL A 815 40.52 -35.29 -12.87
C VAL A 815 41.62 -34.25 -12.92
N VAL A 816 42.31 -34.17 -14.05
CA VAL A 816 43.39 -33.19 -14.27
C VAL A 816 42.83 -31.99 -15.00
N ILE A 817 42.95 -30.79 -14.41
CA ILE A 817 42.46 -29.53 -15.00
C ILE A 817 43.64 -28.62 -15.30
N VAL A 818 43.87 -28.35 -16.58
CA VAL A 818 44.93 -27.46 -17.08
C VAL A 818 44.28 -26.18 -17.57
N LYS A 819 44.68 -25.04 -17.00
CA LYS A 819 44.28 -23.70 -17.44
C LYS A 819 45.50 -22.97 -17.99
N LEU A 820 45.44 -22.57 -19.25
CA LEU A 820 46.46 -21.78 -19.94
C LEU A 820 45.92 -20.38 -20.24
N ASN A 821 46.65 -19.36 -19.78
CA ASN A 821 46.36 -17.94 -20.07
C ASN A 821 47.47 -17.40 -21.00
N ASN A 822 47.22 -16.31 -21.73
CA ASN A 822 48.19 -15.66 -22.63
C ASN A 822 48.89 -16.60 -23.63
N LEU A 823 48.13 -17.17 -24.58
CA LEU A 823 48.62 -18.07 -25.64
C LEU A 823 49.50 -17.40 -26.73
N LYS A 824 50.16 -16.28 -26.40
CA LYS A 824 51.05 -15.50 -27.30
C LYS A 824 52.34 -16.22 -27.72
N THR A 825 52.57 -17.44 -27.24
CA THR A 825 53.69 -18.29 -27.66
C THR A 825 53.22 -19.75 -27.72
N SER A 826 53.87 -20.56 -28.56
CA SER A 826 53.52 -21.96 -28.80
C SER A 826 53.86 -22.85 -27.60
N TYR A 827 52.97 -22.94 -26.62
CA TYR A 827 53.12 -23.86 -25.48
C TYR A 827 52.82 -25.31 -25.89
N GLY A 828 53.75 -26.22 -25.58
CA GLY A 828 53.53 -27.67 -25.67
C GLY A 828 53.36 -28.26 -24.28
N VAL A 829 52.14 -28.64 -23.90
CA VAL A 829 51.89 -29.40 -22.66
C VAL A 829 51.89 -30.89 -22.99
N ARG A 830 52.74 -31.63 -22.30
CA ARG A 830 52.86 -33.09 -22.38
C ARG A 830 52.52 -33.67 -21.01
N ILE A 831 51.35 -34.29 -20.91
CA ILE A 831 50.97 -35.08 -19.73
C ILE A 831 51.42 -36.52 -20.01
N SER A 832 52.29 -37.08 -19.18
CA SER A 832 52.73 -38.46 -19.28
C SER A 832 52.56 -39.20 -17.96
N TRP A 833 52.47 -40.52 -18.02
CA TRP A 833 52.35 -41.34 -16.83
C TRP A 833 53.07 -42.67 -16.99
N SER A 834 53.52 -43.22 -15.87
CA SER A 834 54.29 -44.46 -15.82
C SER A 834 54.02 -45.25 -14.53
N ALA A 835 54.08 -46.57 -14.61
CA ALA A 835 54.12 -47.42 -13.43
C ALA A 835 55.51 -47.37 -12.78
N VAL A 836 55.58 -46.92 -11.53
CA VAL A 836 56.75 -47.16 -10.67
C VAL A 836 56.59 -48.55 -10.07
N HIS A 837 57.52 -49.44 -10.41
CA HIS A 837 57.67 -50.76 -9.81
C HIS A 837 58.37 -50.67 -8.46
#